data_AF-A0A974VQN8-F1
#
_entry.id   AF-A0A974VQN8-F1
#
_cell.length_a   1.000
_cell.length_b   1.000
_cell.length_c   1.000
_cell.angle_alpha   90.00
_cell.angle_beta   90.00
_cell.angle_gamma   90.00
#
_symmetry.space_group_name_H-M   'P 1'
#
loop_
_entity.id
_entity.type
_entity.pdbx_description
1 polymer ?
#
loop_
_entity_poly.entity_id
_entity_poly.type
_entity_poly.pdbx_seq_one_letter_code
_entity_poly.pdbx_strand_id
1 'polypeptide(L)'
;MPNYRFRPRALVVAVSGALLAACAGNVSKEDLARATEGYVVEDTNKLFVVDCLLPGQVRKLGAQMTYLSARRPIRTTAADCEVRGGEYVAYDRANYASALKIWLPKAQEGDASAQLYVGEIFEKGLGQQTDYQAAAQWYKKAADQGNSQAQLNLGALYEKGLGVGKDPAAALKWYRKASGLENADLQFTSAIDATRTAQAEDQSGEIAALRQEAERSRQEAEQLRGQLSGARQQVLEQQEALRRAQDELEESRKALQREKSSSTGADDTALRRLEEQLRQKEANLRAQQAKVSEMSASLNKERQAVRRELESAKAQSARPALAAQAPAESPTEVARKRLAEAENQLNDKIDAYQKQSGELTEWLTQSGKTGADPAQLRTRIEERKKSLQAQAREIAALKDKAEQQESKLADLEKREPTLLAGGPNIEILEPAVTLTRGVPSIRINRDDPRRELVGKIDAPAGLSSLLINDKPQTLDASGVFRAALDLGSADAPVRIVAIDKKNKRADLTVNLVADMPVQAEVYPGGKTGGALGKGDAEFGEFYAIVIGNAEYGAFPALRTPVNDAKSVDLILRERYGFKTKLLINANRHAIMTTLNELNKKLTERDNLLIYYAGHGEIDKATQNAYWLPTDAEAGNPANWISSRSITEFLSIMPARHIMVVADSCYSGALAGSAVAKLPEGMDEAKRAKWLKAMTNRKARTVLTSGGVQPVMDEGGGDHSVFAKAFLAVLRSNQRVLEDYDVFRNVANQVSGSAGRAGFAQSPQYAPLQHAGHEGSPFFFVPQG
;
A
#
# COMPACT_ATOMS: atom_id res chain seq x y z
N MET A 1 -11.77 58.52 62.25
CA MET A 1 -12.15 57.36 63.11
C MET A 1 -13.49 56.82 62.64
N PRO A 2 -13.74 55.50 62.77
CA PRO A 2 -14.32 54.66 61.72
C PRO A 2 -15.84 54.46 61.87
N ASN A 3 -16.55 54.24 60.75
CA ASN A 3 -17.34 53.02 60.48
C ASN A 3 -18.39 53.19 59.37
N TYR A 4 -18.44 52.15 58.53
CA TYR A 4 -19.62 51.51 57.90
C TYR A 4 -20.39 52.15 56.72
N ARG A 5 -20.26 51.42 55.59
CA ARG A 5 -21.26 50.95 54.60
C ARG A 5 -22.18 51.95 53.90
N PHE A 6 -22.09 51.98 52.56
CA PHE A 6 -23.24 51.92 51.64
C PHE A 6 -22.85 51.26 50.30
N ARG A 7 -23.71 50.33 49.83
CA ARG A 7 -23.82 49.75 48.47
C ARG A 7 -24.74 50.67 47.63
N PRO A 8 -24.75 50.70 46.26
CA PRO A 8 -25.30 49.60 45.44
C PRO A 8 -24.79 49.47 43.97
N ARG A 9 -25.47 48.58 43.23
CA ARG A 9 -25.24 47.97 41.90
C ARG A 9 -25.61 48.83 40.69
N ALA A 10 -25.17 48.32 39.51
CA ALA A 10 -25.76 48.41 38.16
C ALA A 10 -25.48 49.72 37.38
N LEU A 11 -25.32 49.80 36.04
CA LEU A 11 -25.69 48.99 34.86
C LEU A 11 -24.82 49.59 33.68
N VAL A 12 -24.06 48.83 32.87
CA VAL A 12 -24.37 48.34 31.50
C VAL A 12 -23.96 49.22 30.29
N VAL A 13 -23.28 48.56 29.32
CA VAL A 13 -23.15 48.80 27.84
C VAL A 13 -22.20 49.93 27.38
N ALA A 14 -21.34 49.80 26.35
CA ALA A 14 -21.24 48.93 25.16
C ALA A 14 -19.74 48.70 24.79
N VAL A 15 -19.28 47.50 24.43
CA VAL A 15 -19.30 46.84 23.10
C VAL A 15 -18.32 47.45 22.06
N SER A 16 -17.33 46.62 21.70
CA SER A 16 -16.65 46.47 20.39
C SER A 16 -15.17 46.86 20.34
N GLY A 17 -14.30 45.86 20.15
CA GLY A 17 -12.96 46.08 19.64
C GLY A 17 -11.87 45.15 20.15
N ALA A 18 -12.10 43.83 20.24
CA ALA A 18 -11.01 42.88 20.44
C ALA A 18 -11.41 41.48 19.95
N LEU A 19 -11.31 41.26 18.64
CA LEU A 19 -11.30 39.94 18.03
C LEU A 19 -10.22 39.96 16.95
N LEU A 20 -9.39 38.91 16.95
CA LEU A 20 -8.31 38.56 16.01
C LEU A 20 -6.89 39.02 16.38
N ALA A 21 -6.29 38.35 17.38
CA ALA A 21 -4.88 37.92 17.39
C ALA A 21 -4.50 37.22 18.71
N ALA A 22 -5.03 36.01 18.96
CA ALA A 22 -4.54 35.19 20.08
C ALA A 22 -4.86 33.69 19.86
N CYS A 23 -4.32 33.10 18.80
CA CYS A 23 -4.34 31.64 18.58
C CYS A 23 -3.05 31.24 17.85
N ALA A 24 -1.96 31.07 18.61
CA ALA A 24 -0.79 30.28 18.28
C ALA A 24 0.17 30.31 19.49
N GLY A 25 -0.28 29.73 20.61
CA GLY A 25 0.65 29.46 21.71
C GLY A 25 1.54 28.28 21.31
N ASN A 26 2.75 28.55 20.83
CA ASN A 26 3.80 27.54 20.76
C ASN A 26 3.99 26.98 22.17
N VAL A 27 3.74 25.68 22.34
CA VAL A 27 4.10 24.97 23.58
C VAL A 27 5.60 25.13 23.77
N SER A 28 6.01 25.71 24.89
CA SER A 28 7.42 25.99 25.15
C SER A 28 8.20 24.68 25.37
N LYS A 29 9.48 24.66 25.02
CA LYS A 29 10.37 23.54 25.36
C LYS A 29 10.43 23.28 26.87
N GLU A 30 10.12 24.29 27.69
CA GLU A 30 10.06 24.22 29.15
C GLU A 30 8.79 23.52 29.65
N ASP A 31 7.66 23.63 28.95
CA ASP A 31 6.45 22.85 29.24
C ASP A 31 6.60 21.39 28.78
N LEU A 32 7.34 21.13 27.69
CA LEU A 32 7.77 19.79 27.31
C LEU A 32 8.75 19.18 28.33
N ALA A 33 9.71 19.97 28.84
CA ALA A 33 10.69 19.52 29.84
C ALA A 33 10.05 19.26 31.21
N ARG A 34 9.08 20.08 31.63
CA ARG A 34 8.29 19.89 32.87
C ARG A 34 7.41 18.64 32.87
N ALA A 35 7.05 18.11 31.70
CA ALA A 35 6.34 16.84 31.59
C ALA A 35 7.25 15.62 31.88
N THR A 36 8.57 15.83 31.98
CA THR A 36 9.57 14.76 32.09
C THR A 36 10.61 14.94 33.22
N GLU A 37 10.71 16.12 33.84
CA GLU A 37 11.65 16.34 34.95
C GLU A 37 11.05 15.97 36.31
N GLY A 38 11.61 14.91 36.94
CA GLY A 38 11.42 14.66 38.37
C GLY A 38 11.02 13.25 38.79
N TYR A 39 11.08 12.24 37.92
CA TYR A 39 10.65 10.89 38.28
C TYR A 39 11.82 9.91 38.39
N VAL A 40 12.10 9.51 39.64
CA VAL A 40 12.81 8.27 39.96
C VAL A 40 12.15 7.15 39.15
N VAL A 41 12.94 6.28 38.51
CA VAL A 41 12.45 5.07 37.85
C VAL A 41 11.76 4.20 38.92
N GLU A 42 10.48 4.48 39.15
CA GLU A 42 9.59 3.53 39.78
C GLU A 42 9.59 2.30 38.87
N ASP A 43 9.75 1.12 39.46
CA ASP A 43 9.94 -0.12 38.73
C ASP A 43 8.76 -0.33 37.77
N THR A 44 8.94 0.00 36.48
CA THR A 44 7.88 -0.09 35.45
C THR A 44 7.37 -1.52 35.33
N ASN A 45 8.15 -2.50 35.81
CA ASN A 45 7.72 -3.88 35.99
C ASN A 45 6.49 -4.04 36.90
N LYS A 46 6.26 -3.12 37.83
CA LYS A 46 5.08 -3.12 38.70
C LYS A 46 3.78 -2.79 37.96
N LEU A 47 3.86 -2.24 36.76
CA LEU A 47 2.70 -1.93 35.91
C LEU A 47 2.25 -3.11 35.04
N PHE A 48 2.98 -4.23 35.04
CA PHE A 48 2.60 -5.41 34.29
C PHE A 48 1.45 -6.16 34.95
N VAL A 49 0.63 -6.79 34.12
CA VAL A 49 -0.44 -7.67 34.56
C VAL A 49 0.15 -8.98 35.06
N VAL A 50 -0.34 -9.45 36.21
CA VAL A 50 0.04 -10.70 36.85
C VAL A 50 -1.20 -11.48 37.27
N ASP A 51 -1.07 -12.81 37.30
CA ASP A 51 -2.01 -13.68 37.99
C ASP A 51 -1.73 -13.62 39.49
N CYS A 52 -2.60 -12.93 40.21
CA CYS A 52 -2.46 -12.64 41.63
C CYS A 52 -3.38 -13.55 42.44
N LEU A 53 -2.81 -14.31 43.38
CA LEU A 53 -3.57 -15.10 44.34
C LEU A 53 -3.74 -14.29 45.63
N LEU A 54 -4.94 -13.72 45.81
CA LEU A 54 -5.25 -12.94 47.00
C LEU A 54 -5.40 -13.82 48.24
N PRO A 55 -4.95 -13.35 49.41
CA PRO A 55 -5.14 -14.06 50.66
C PRO A 55 -6.62 -14.16 51.01
N GLY A 56 -6.97 -15.20 51.77
CA GLY A 56 -8.28 -15.33 52.36
C GLY A 56 -8.58 -14.15 53.28
N GLN A 57 -9.80 -13.62 53.23
CA GLN A 57 -10.24 -12.58 54.14
C GLN A 57 -10.90 -13.21 55.35
N VAL A 58 -10.54 -12.72 56.54
CA VAL A 58 -11.24 -13.08 57.77
C VAL A 58 -12.62 -12.44 57.74
N ARG A 59 -13.67 -13.27 57.68
CA ARG A 59 -15.07 -12.82 57.67
C ARG A 59 -15.73 -13.24 58.98
N LYS A 60 -16.57 -12.35 59.50
CA LYS A 60 -17.35 -12.60 60.71
C LYS A 60 -18.82 -12.82 60.34
N LEU A 61 -19.38 -13.94 60.76
CA LEU A 61 -20.80 -14.27 60.61
C LEU A 61 -21.47 -14.17 61.98
N GLY A 62 -22.24 -13.09 62.17
CA GLY A 62 -22.84 -12.76 63.47
C GLY A 62 -21.79 -12.43 64.54
N ALA A 63 -22.17 -12.54 65.82
CA ALA A 63 -21.26 -12.19 66.92
C ALA A 63 -20.20 -13.26 67.20
N GLN A 64 -20.43 -14.52 66.79
CA GLN A 64 -19.75 -15.69 67.33
C GLN A 64 -18.86 -16.46 66.34
N MET A 65 -19.10 -16.35 65.03
CA MET A 65 -18.37 -17.15 64.06
C MET A 65 -17.40 -16.28 63.25
N THR A 66 -16.13 -16.66 63.24
CA THR A 66 -15.10 -16.09 62.39
C THR A 66 -14.57 -17.20 61.49
N TYR A 67 -14.52 -16.96 60.19
CA TYR A 67 -13.98 -17.92 59.22
C TYR A 67 -13.07 -17.21 58.21
N LEU A 68 -12.12 -17.95 57.66
CA LEU A 68 -11.24 -17.46 56.59
C LEU A 68 -11.90 -17.79 55.25
N SER A 69 -12.11 -16.79 54.39
CA SER A 69 -12.57 -17.06 53.02
C SER A 69 -11.50 -17.84 52.25
N ALA A 70 -11.92 -18.59 51.23
CA ALA A 70 -10.98 -19.17 50.28
C ALA A 70 -10.12 -18.05 49.64
N ARG A 71 -8.87 -18.40 49.32
CA ARG A 71 -8.01 -17.54 48.49
C ARG A 71 -8.66 -17.35 47.12
N ARG A 72 -8.46 -16.18 46.52
CA ARG A 72 -9.12 -15.83 45.26
C ARG A 72 -8.09 -15.45 44.20
N PRO A 73 -8.04 -16.18 43.06
CA PRO A 73 -7.23 -15.76 41.92
C PRO A 73 -7.90 -14.57 41.22
N ILE A 74 -7.10 -13.57 40.86
CA ILE A 74 -7.49 -12.43 40.02
C ILE A 74 -6.36 -12.09 39.06
N ARG A 75 -6.67 -11.40 37.95
CA ARG A 75 -5.66 -10.68 37.17
C ARG A 75 -5.64 -9.22 37.59
N THR A 76 -4.47 -8.68 37.88
CA THR A 76 -4.29 -7.26 38.22
C THR A 76 -2.84 -6.86 37.95
N THR A 77 -2.47 -5.60 38.17
CA THR A 77 -1.06 -5.19 38.06
C THR A 77 -0.25 -5.71 39.26
N ALA A 78 1.04 -5.95 39.07
CA ALA A 78 1.93 -6.35 40.18
C ALA A 78 1.86 -5.35 41.35
N ALA A 79 1.82 -4.04 41.06
CA ALA A 79 1.61 -3.01 42.08
C ALA A 79 0.32 -3.22 42.89
N ASP A 80 -0.81 -3.48 42.23
CA ASP A 80 -2.08 -3.69 42.92
C ASP A 80 -2.08 -5.01 43.71
N CYS A 81 -1.47 -6.06 43.17
CA CYS A 81 -1.32 -7.33 43.87
C CYS A 81 -0.52 -7.15 45.17
N GLU A 82 0.62 -6.44 45.13
CA GLU A 82 1.44 -6.13 46.30
C GLU A 82 0.66 -5.35 47.35
N VAL A 83 -0.02 -4.29 46.94
CA VAL A 83 -0.83 -3.44 47.86
C VAL A 83 -1.91 -4.26 48.56
N ARG A 84 -2.45 -5.29 47.90
CA ARG A 84 -3.50 -6.16 48.44
C ARG A 84 -2.96 -7.39 49.16
N GLY A 85 -1.64 -7.50 49.32
CA GLY A 85 -0.98 -8.63 49.99
C GLY A 85 -1.10 -9.95 49.23
N GLY A 86 -1.28 -9.90 47.91
CA GLY A 86 -1.41 -11.08 47.06
C GLY A 86 -0.07 -11.72 46.69
N GLU A 87 -0.12 -13.02 46.38
CA GLU A 87 1.01 -13.81 45.90
C GLU A 87 1.03 -13.82 44.37
N TYR A 88 2.17 -13.49 43.76
CA TYR A 88 2.37 -13.52 42.31
C TYR A 88 3.83 -13.84 41.95
N VAL A 89 4.07 -14.23 40.69
CA VAL A 89 5.42 -14.57 40.20
C VAL A 89 6.10 -13.34 39.59
N ALA A 90 7.22 -12.92 40.19
CA ALA A 90 7.90 -11.68 39.82
C ALA A 90 8.97 -11.80 38.70
N TYR A 91 9.49 -12.99 38.40
CA TYR A 91 10.62 -13.16 37.45
C TYR A 91 10.36 -14.14 36.29
N ASP A 92 9.37 -15.03 36.42
CA ASP A 92 8.92 -15.97 35.37
C ASP A 92 7.47 -15.63 34.95
N ARG A 93 7.31 -14.42 34.41
CA ARG A 93 6.01 -13.73 34.26
C ARG A 93 5.14 -14.26 33.11
N ALA A 94 5.66 -15.17 32.31
CA ALA A 94 4.98 -15.71 31.13
C ALA A 94 5.00 -17.25 31.06
N ASN A 95 5.12 -17.92 32.21
CA ASN A 95 4.98 -19.36 32.26
C ASN A 95 3.57 -19.73 32.68
N TYR A 96 2.77 -20.17 31.71
CA TYR A 96 1.39 -20.57 31.97
C TYR A 96 1.27 -21.78 32.92
N ALA A 97 2.36 -22.46 33.26
CA ALA A 97 2.36 -23.46 34.34
C ALA A 97 2.04 -22.84 35.72
N SER A 98 2.61 -21.68 36.03
CA SER A 98 2.34 -20.96 37.27
C SER A 98 0.91 -20.41 37.29
N ALA A 99 0.46 -19.84 36.16
CA ALA A 99 -0.93 -19.41 35.99
C ALA A 99 -1.90 -20.59 36.14
N LEU A 100 -1.59 -21.75 35.55
CA LEU A 100 -2.41 -22.95 35.66
C LEU A 100 -2.54 -23.41 37.11
N LYS A 101 -1.45 -23.39 37.88
CA LYS A 101 -1.48 -23.72 39.31
C LYS A 101 -2.42 -22.79 40.11
N ILE A 102 -2.49 -21.52 39.73
CA ILE A 102 -3.36 -20.52 40.37
C ILE A 102 -4.83 -20.72 39.97
N TRP A 103 -5.12 -20.96 38.68
CA TRP A 103 -6.48 -20.99 38.14
C TRP A 103 -7.16 -22.36 38.15
N LEU A 104 -6.40 -23.46 38.04
CA LEU A 104 -6.95 -24.81 37.89
C LEU A 104 -7.83 -25.25 39.07
N PRO A 105 -7.45 -25.03 40.36
CA PRO A 105 -8.32 -25.40 41.47
C PRO A 105 -9.68 -24.70 41.40
N LYS A 106 -9.68 -23.41 41.05
CA LYS A 106 -10.91 -22.62 40.94
C LYS A 106 -11.76 -23.05 39.74
N ALA A 107 -11.13 -23.43 38.64
CA ALA A 107 -11.82 -23.97 37.47
C ALA A 107 -12.48 -25.34 37.76
N GLN A 108 -11.82 -26.18 38.57
CA GLN A 108 -12.35 -27.47 39.02
C GLN A 108 -13.55 -27.32 39.97
N GLU A 109 -13.60 -26.24 40.76
CA GLU A 109 -14.77 -25.87 41.58
C GLU A 109 -15.98 -25.40 40.76
N GLY A 110 -15.83 -25.25 39.44
CA GLY A 110 -16.93 -24.86 38.54
C GLY A 110 -16.96 -23.38 38.16
N ASP A 111 -16.02 -22.55 38.63
CA ASP A 111 -16.01 -21.12 38.31
C ASP A 111 -15.79 -20.87 36.81
N ALA A 112 -16.79 -20.29 36.14
CA ALA A 112 -16.77 -20.08 34.69
C ALA A 112 -15.62 -19.17 34.22
N SER A 113 -15.20 -18.20 35.03
CA SER A 113 -14.08 -17.31 34.65
C SER A 113 -12.75 -18.04 34.76
N ALA A 114 -12.55 -18.82 35.82
CA ALA A 114 -11.38 -19.67 35.96
C ALA A 114 -11.33 -20.74 34.87
N GLN A 115 -12.46 -21.34 34.49
CA GLN A 115 -12.53 -22.30 33.37
C GLN A 115 -12.16 -21.66 32.04
N LEU A 116 -12.66 -20.45 31.76
CA LEU A 116 -12.23 -19.67 30.60
C LEU A 116 -10.71 -19.49 30.61
N TYR A 117 -10.14 -19.02 31.72
CA TYR A 117 -8.70 -18.75 31.82
C TYR A 117 -7.82 -20.00 31.71
N VAL A 118 -8.26 -21.12 32.27
CA VAL A 118 -7.59 -22.42 32.07
C VAL A 118 -7.64 -22.83 30.61
N GLY A 119 -8.77 -22.60 29.91
CA GLY A 119 -8.85 -22.79 28.46
C GLY A 119 -7.85 -21.93 27.68
N GLU A 120 -7.71 -20.65 28.04
CA GLU A 120 -6.73 -19.74 27.41
C GLU A 120 -5.29 -20.19 27.65
N ILE A 121 -4.99 -20.70 28.85
CA ILE A 121 -3.68 -21.26 29.19
C ILE A 121 -3.35 -22.44 28.26
N PHE A 122 -4.27 -23.38 28.08
CA PHE A 122 -4.07 -24.54 27.20
C PHE A 122 -4.00 -24.15 25.71
N GLU A 123 -4.77 -23.16 25.28
CA GLU A 123 -4.72 -22.63 23.91
C GLU A 123 -3.37 -21.99 23.59
N LYS A 124 -2.79 -21.23 24.53
CA LYS A 124 -1.56 -20.44 24.28
C LYS A 124 -0.27 -21.24 24.35
N GLY A 125 -0.17 -22.29 25.16
CA GLY A 125 0.96 -23.23 25.18
C GLY A 125 2.37 -22.63 25.33
N LEU A 126 2.54 -21.44 25.95
CA LEU A 126 3.88 -20.89 26.21
C LEU A 126 4.40 -21.43 27.55
N GLY A 127 5.29 -22.42 27.46
CA GLY A 127 5.88 -23.17 28.60
C GLY A 127 5.56 -24.69 28.58
N GLN A 128 4.54 -25.10 27.82
CA GLN A 128 4.13 -26.50 27.57
C GLN A 128 3.46 -26.57 26.18
N GLN A 129 3.55 -27.67 25.42
CA GLN A 129 2.85 -27.79 24.12
C GLN A 129 1.37 -27.36 24.21
N THR A 130 0.90 -26.58 23.23
CA THR A 130 -0.51 -26.19 23.09
C THR A 130 -1.40 -27.42 23.09
N ASP A 131 -2.48 -27.40 23.87
CA ASP A 131 -3.48 -28.45 23.91
C ASP A 131 -4.85 -27.87 23.60
N TYR A 132 -5.14 -27.74 22.30
CA TYR A 132 -6.43 -27.23 21.84
C TYR A 132 -7.61 -28.12 22.25
N GLN A 133 -7.39 -29.42 22.48
CA GLN A 133 -8.44 -30.34 22.90
C GLN A 133 -8.83 -30.06 24.36
N ALA A 134 -7.84 -29.91 25.25
CA ALA A 134 -8.08 -29.45 26.62
C ALA A 134 -8.71 -28.06 26.64
N ALA A 135 -8.22 -27.12 25.81
CA ALA A 135 -8.79 -25.78 25.69
C ALA A 135 -10.29 -25.83 25.31
N ALA A 136 -10.65 -26.62 24.29
CA ALA A 136 -12.04 -26.80 23.88
C ALA A 136 -12.93 -27.36 25.00
N GLN A 137 -12.44 -28.31 25.79
CA GLN A 137 -13.18 -28.87 26.92
C GLN A 137 -13.42 -27.83 28.01
N TRP A 138 -12.42 -27.03 28.36
CA TRP A 138 -12.55 -25.98 29.37
C TRP A 138 -13.43 -24.82 28.90
N TYR A 139 -13.26 -24.38 27.64
CA TYR A 139 -14.16 -23.40 27.03
C TYR A 139 -15.60 -23.89 26.97
N LYS A 140 -15.83 -25.16 26.65
CA LYS A 140 -17.18 -25.73 26.66
C LYS A 140 -17.83 -25.64 28.04
N LYS A 141 -17.12 -25.99 29.12
CA LYS A 141 -17.65 -25.87 30.49
C LYS A 141 -18.03 -24.43 30.85
N ALA A 142 -17.20 -23.45 30.49
CA ALA A 142 -17.50 -22.04 30.73
C ALA A 142 -18.64 -21.54 29.82
N ALA A 143 -18.66 -21.96 28.55
CA ALA A 143 -19.64 -21.58 27.55
C ALA A 143 -21.05 -22.11 27.88
N ASP A 144 -21.14 -23.33 28.41
CA ASP A 144 -22.39 -23.95 28.86
C ASP A 144 -22.98 -23.22 30.10
N GLN A 145 -22.15 -22.51 30.86
CA GLN A 145 -22.57 -21.61 31.96
C GLN A 145 -22.95 -20.19 31.48
N GLY A 146 -22.97 -19.95 30.17
CA GLY A 146 -23.30 -18.64 29.61
C GLY A 146 -22.13 -17.66 29.50
N ASN A 147 -20.89 -18.09 29.76
CA ASN A 147 -19.72 -17.23 29.58
C ASN A 147 -19.53 -16.91 28.08
N SER A 148 -19.79 -15.66 27.71
CA SER A 148 -19.80 -15.23 26.31
C SER A 148 -18.43 -15.26 25.65
N GLN A 149 -17.36 -14.92 26.38
CA GLN A 149 -15.99 -15.04 25.86
C GLN A 149 -15.66 -16.50 25.54
N ALA A 150 -16.03 -17.43 26.43
CA ALA A 150 -15.81 -18.85 26.21
C ALA A 150 -16.63 -19.38 25.02
N GLN A 151 -17.85 -18.88 24.82
CA GLN A 151 -18.66 -19.19 23.63
C GLN A 151 -17.97 -18.72 22.34
N LEU A 152 -17.41 -17.51 22.32
CA LEU A 152 -16.64 -17.01 21.16
C LEU A 152 -15.36 -17.83 20.93
N ASN A 153 -14.60 -18.12 21.98
CA ASN A 153 -13.36 -18.90 21.85
C ASN A 153 -13.67 -20.32 21.36
N LEU A 154 -14.70 -20.97 21.90
CA LEU A 154 -15.15 -22.28 21.42
C LEU A 154 -15.63 -22.24 19.97
N GLY A 155 -16.37 -21.19 19.57
CA GLY A 155 -16.77 -20.99 18.18
C GLY A 155 -15.57 -20.86 17.25
N ALA A 156 -14.52 -20.13 17.66
CA ALA A 156 -13.28 -20.00 16.90
C ALA A 156 -12.51 -21.33 16.77
N LEU A 157 -12.54 -22.19 17.80
CA LEU A 157 -11.94 -23.52 17.71
C LEU A 157 -12.69 -24.40 16.69
N TYR A 158 -14.02 -24.37 16.65
CA TYR A 158 -14.83 -25.09 15.66
C TYR A 158 -14.63 -24.57 14.23
N GLU A 159 -14.52 -23.26 14.07
CA GLU A 159 -14.30 -22.63 12.78
C GLU A 159 -12.94 -23.03 12.15
N LYS A 160 -11.90 -23.10 12.98
CA LYS A 160 -10.54 -23.45 12.56
C LYS A 160 -10.26 -24.95 12.58
N GLY A 161 -11.08 -25.74 13.27
CA GLY A 161 -10.82 -27.16 13.50
C GLY A 161 -9.64 -27.42 14.45
N LEU A 162 -9.45 -26.56 15.45
CA LEU A 162 -8.36 -26.68 16.43
C LEU A 162 -8.84 -27.43 17.67
N GLY A 163 -8.34 -28.64 17.91
CA GLY A 163 -8.73 -29.48 19.06
C GLY A 163 -10.17 -30.03 19.02
N VAL A 164 -10.95 -29.61 18.02
CA VAL A 164 -12.28 -30.08 17.64
C VAL A 164 -12.35 -30.24 16.12
N GLY A 165 -13.26 -31.06 15.61
CA GLY A 165 -13.49 -31.14 14.16
C GLY A 165 -13.97 -29.79 13.61
N LYS A 166 -13.48 -29.40 12.42
CA LYS A 166 -13.91 -28.17 11.76
C LYS A 166 -15.41 -28.23 11.47
N ASP A 167 -16.19 -27.33 12.07
CA ASP A 167 -17.64 -27.26 11.93
C ASP A 167 -18.10 -25.79 11.96
N PRO A 168 -18.24 -25.15 10.78
CA PRO A 168 -18.71 -23.77 10.67
C PRO A 168 -20.12 -23.56 11.22
N ALA A 169 -21.00 -24.58 11.19
CA ALA A 169 -22.36 -24.47 11.70
C ALA A 169 -22.38 -24.45 13.24
N ALA A 170 -21.57 -25.30 13.88
CA ALA A 170 -21.35 -25.24 15.31
C ALA A 170 -20.70 -23.92 15.74
N ALA A 171 -19.71 -23.42 14.99
CA ALA A 171 -19.11 -22.11 15.24
C ALA A 171 -20.15 -20.99 15.23
N LEU A 172 -20.98 -20.92 14.18
CA LEU A 172 -22.07 -19.94 14.07
C LEU A 172 -23.09 -20.05 15.21
N LYS A 173 -23.43 -21.26 15.65
CA LYS A 173 -24.33 -21.47 16.80
C LYS A 173 -23.74 -20.88 18.09
N TRP A 174 -22.44 -21.09 18.33
CA TRP A 174 -21.77 -20.52 19.50
C TRP A 174 -21.64 -19.00 19.41
N TYR A 175 -21.34 -18.45 18.24
CA TYR A 175 -21.32 -17.00 18.03
C TYR A 175 -22.68 -16.34 18.25
N ARG A 176 -23.77 -16.97 17.79
CA ARG A 176 -25.14 -16.50 18.07
C ARG A 176 -25.47 -16.52 19.56
N LYS A 177 -25.12 -17.61 20.26
CA LYS A 177 -25.27 -17.70 21.72
C LYS A 177 -24.49 -16.60 22.43
N ALA A 178 -23.24 -16.37 22.02
CA ALA A 178 -22.43 -15.28 22.53
C ALA A 178 -23.17 -13.95 22.35
N SER A 179 -23.67 -13.64 21.16
CA SER A 179 -24.39 -12.38 20.91
C SER A 179 -25.72 -12.19 21.68
N GLY A 180 -26.27 -13.24 22.29
CA GLY A 180 -27.59 -13.21 22.95
C GLY A 180 -28.78 -13.06 21.98
N LEU A 181 -28.52 -13.18 20.68
CA LEU A 181 -29.49 -12.99 19.61
C LEU A 181 -29.72 -14.34 18.90
N GLU A 182 -30.44 -15.24 19.56
CA GLU A 182 -30.67 -16.61 19.09
C GLU A 182 -31.46 -16.69 17.76
N ASN A 183 -32.25 -15.66 17.45
CA ASN A 183 -33.16 -15.61 16.29
C ASN A 183 -32.85 -14.49 15.29
N ALA A 184 -31.71 -13.82 15.40
CA ALA A 184 -31.39 -12.71 14.50
C ALA A 184 -30.68 -13.20 13.25
N ASP A 185 -30.99 -12.54 12.13
CA ASP A 185 -30.36 -12.66 10.80
C ASP A 185 -28.87 -12.25 10.80
N LEU A 186 -28.13 -12.46 11.91
CA LEU A 186 -26.77 -11.98 12.10
C LEU A 186 -25.78 -12.65 11.16
N GLN A 187 -25.04 -11.82 10.44
CA GLN A 187 -23.90 -12.23 9.65
C GLN A 187 -22.65 -12.12 10.53
N PHE A 188 -21.83 -13.15 10.51
CA PHE A 188 -20.54 -13.20 11.19
C PHE A 188 -19.45 -13.15 10.10
N THR A 189 -18.40 -12.34 10.29
CA THR A 189 -17.33 -12.10 9.28
C THR A 189 -16.86 -13.38 8.60
N SER A 190 -16.64 -14.43 9.39
CA SER A 190 -16.07 -15.69 8.92
C SER A 190 -16.96 -16.53 7.99
N ALA A 191 -18.29 -16.38 8.06
CA ALA A 191 -19.19 -17.05 7.12
C ALA A 191 -19.09 -16.45 5.72
N ILE A 192 -18.80 -15.15 5.62
CA ILE A 192 -18.60 -14.48 4.33
C ILE A 192 -17.22 -14.84 3.76
N ASP A 193 -16.19 -14.91 4.60
CA ASP A 193 -14.84 -15.24 4.14
C ASP A 193 -14.73 -16.69 3.66
N ALA A 194 -15.45 -17.64 4.27
CA ALA A 194 -15.57 -19.02 3.77
C ALA A 194 -16.33 -19.12 2.44
N THR A 195 -17.35 -18.28 2.23
CA THR A 195 -18.10 -18.24 0.96
C THR A 195 -17.30 -17.51 -0.13
N ARG A 196 -16.50 -16.51 0.26
CA ARG A 196 -15.67 -15.69 -0.62
C ARG A 196 -14.37 -16.39 -1.02
N THR A 197 -13.75 -17.18 -0.13
CA THR A 197 -12.61 -18.04 -0.48
C THR A 197 -13.02 -19.10 -1.51
N ALA A 198 -14.19 -19.71 -1.34
CA ALA A 198 -14.75 -20.62 -2.33
C ALA A 198 -15.04 -19.95 -3.69
N GLN A 199 -15.46 -18.67 -3.71
CA GLN A 199 -15.68 -17.91 -4.95
C GLN A 199 -14.40 -17.34 -5.57
N ALA A 200 -13.39 -17.02 -4.76
CA ALA A 200 -12.10 -16.47 -5.20
C ALA A 200 -11.20 -17.54 -5.83
N GLU A 201 -11.27 -18.79 -5.34
CA GLU A 201 -10.60 -19.94 -5.95
C GLU A 201 -11.13 -20.21 -7.37
N ASP A 202 -12.44 -20.04 -7.58
CA ASP A 202 -13.10 -20.21 -8.88
C ASP A 202 -12.73 -19.08 -9.87
N GLN A 203 -12.72 -17.82 -9.40
CA GLN A 203 -12.34 -16.65 -10.21
C GLN A 203 -10.84 -16.60 -10.55
N SER A 204 -9.97 -17.13 -9.69
CA SER A 204 -8.52 -17.19 -9.93
C SER A 204 -8.17 -18.10 -11.12
N GLY A 205 -8.92 -19.19 -11.32
CA GLY A 205 -8.78 -20.07 -12.48
C GLY A 205 -9.16 -19.38 -13.80
N GLU A 206 -10.22 -18.59 -13.80
CA GLU A 206 -10.70 -17.87 -14.98
C GLU A 206 -9.75 -16.72 -15.39
N ILE A 207 -9.18 -15.99 -14.41
CA ILE A 207 -8.16 -14.95 -14.65
C ILE A 207 -6.85 -15.56 -15.17
N ALA A 208 -6.43 -16.72 -14.66
CA ALA A 208 -5.24 -17.41 -15.14
C ALA A 208 -5.40 -17.86 -16.62
N ALA A 209 -6.58 -18.37 -16.98
CA ALA A 209 -6.91 -18.75 -18.36
C ALA A 209 -6.90 -17.53 -19.30
N LEU A 210 -7.50 -16.41 -18.89
CA LEU A 210 -7.51 -15.17 -19.68
C LEU A 210 -6.11 -14.56 -19.87
N ARG A 211 -5.23 -14.69 -18.87
CA ARG A 211 -3.82 -14.24 -18.98
C ARG A 211 -3.03 -15.09 -19.96
N GLN A 212 -3.25 -16.41 -19.96
CA GLN A 212 -2.61 -17.32 -20.90
C GLN A 212 -3.06 -17.05 -22.35
N GLU A 213 -4.36 -16.76 -22.56
CA GLU A 213 -4.92 -16.35 -23.85
C GLU A 213 -4.29 -15.04 -24.35
N ALA A 214 -4.20 -14.02 -23.48
CA ALA A 214 -3.61 -12.73 -23.83
C ALA A 214 -2.11 -12.82 -24.17
N GLU A 215 -1.35 -13.67 -23.48
CA GLU A 215 0.07 -13.87 -23.75
C GLU A 215 0.29 -14.60 -25.09
N ARG A 216 -0.55 -15.58 -25.41
CA ARG A 216 -0.54 -16.25 -26.73
C ARG A 216 -0.80 -15.27 -27.86
N SER A 217 -1.82 -14.40 -27.72
CA SER A 217 -2.11 -13.37 -28.73
C SER A 217 -0.98 -12.34 -28.89
N ARG A 218 -0.23 -12.03 -27.81
CA ARG A 218 0.95 -11.16 -27.88
C ARG A 218 2.10 -11.78 -28.66
N GLN A 219 2.39 -13.06 -28.40
CA GLN A 219 3.44 -13.79 -29.12
C GLN A 219 3.13 -13.90 -30.62
N GLU A 220 1.88 -14.17 -30.98
CA GLU A 220 1.43 -14.20 -32.39
C GLU A 220 1.59 -12.82 -33.06
N ALA A 221 1.25 -11.73 -32.36
CA ALA A 221 1.43 -10.37 -32.88
C ALA A 221 2.91 -9.97 -33.06
N GLU A 222 3.80 -10.44 -32.17
CA GLU A 222 5.24 -10.19 -32.26
C GLU A 222 5.88 -10.95 -33.44
N GLN A 223 5.47 -12.19 -33.68
CA GLN A 223 5.88 -12.96 -34.86
C GLN A 223 5.47 -12.27 -36.16
N LEU A 224 4.23 -11.79 -36.27
CA LEU A 224 3.74 -11.08 -37.45
C LEU A 224 4.49 -9.75 -37.68
N ARG A 225 4.82 -9.02 -36.61
CA ARG A 225 5.64 -7.80 -36.70
C ARG A 225 7.05 -8.08 -37.20
N GLY A 226 7.66 -9.18 -36.77
CA GLY A 226 8.97 -9.63 -37.26
C GLY A 226 8.95 -10.00 -38.75
N GLN A 227 7.91 -10.70 -39.21
CA GLN A 227 7.74 -11.01 -40.63
C GLN A 227 7.58 -9.74 -41.49
N LEU A 228 6.78 -8.78 -41.02
CA LEU A 228 6.56 -7.51 -41.72
C LEU A 228 7.83 -6.65 -41.77
N SER A 229 8.65 -6.63 -40.71
CA SER A 229 9.91 -5.88 -40.70
C SER A 229 10.92 -6.48 -41.69
N GLY A 230 11.03 -7.82 -41.74
CA GLY A 230 11.89 -8.52 -42.70
C GLY A 230 11.47 -8.27 -44.15
N ALA A 231 10.17 -8.35 -44.46
CA ALA A 231 9.66 -8.06 -45.79
C ALA A 231 9.87 -6.59 -46.19
N ARG A 232 9.74 -5.65 -45.26
CA ARG A 232 10.04 -4.23 -45.49
C ARG A 232 11.51 -3.99 -45.83
N GLN A 233 12.43 -4.67 -45.13
CA GLN A 233 13.86 -4.56 -45.39
C GLN A 233 14.22 -5.08 -46.79
N GLN A 234 13.63 -6.20 -47.22
CA GLN A 234 13.83 -6.74 -48.57
C GLN A 234 13.37 -5.77 -49.66
N VAL A 235 12.25 -5.06 -49.47
CA VAL A 235 11.78 -4.04 -50.42
C VAL A 235 12.76 -2.86 -50.49
N LEU A 236 13.29 -2.41 -49.36
CA LEU A 236 14.29 -1.33 -49.31
C LEU A 236 15.58 -1.72 -50.05
N GLU A 237 16.09 -2.93 -49.81
CA GLU A 237 17.28 -3.46 -50.49
C GLU A 237 17.09 -3.52 -52.02
N GLN A 238 15.91 -3.94 -52.47
CA GLN A 238 15.58 -3.97 -53.91
C GLN A 238 15.41 -2.57 -54.50
N GLN A 239 14.89 -1.60 -53.74
CA GLN A 239 14.82 -0.20 -54.17
C GLN A 239 16.21 0.43 -54.32
N GLU A 240 17.14 0.13 -53.41
CA GLU A 240 18.53 0.57 -53.51
C GLU A 240 19.28 -0.09 -54.68
N ALA A 241 19.05 -1.39 -54.91
CA ALA A 241 19.58 -2.09 -56.09
C ALA A 241 19.06 -1.47 -57.39
N LEU A 242 17.76 -1.13 -57.43
CA LEU A 242 17.14 -0.48 -58.58
C LEU A 242 17.75 0.91 -58.83
N ARG A 243 17.96 1.70 -57.77
CA ARG A 243 18.61 3.02 -57.87
C ARG A 243 20.02 2.90 -58.46
N ARG A 244 20.83 1.95 -57.98
CA ARG A 244 22.16 1.68 -58.54
C ARG A 244 22.11 1.32 -60.02
N ALA A 245 21.17 0.47 -60.43
CA ALA A 245 20.99 0.10 -61.83
C ALA A 245 20.56 1.29 -62.72
N GLN A 246 19.79 2.26 -62.17
CA GLN A 246 19.44 3.51 -62.87
C GLN A 246 20.67 4.39 -63.10
N ASP A 247 21.51 4.54 -62.07
CA ASP A 247 22.73 5.34 -62.14
C ASP A 247 23.72 4.76 -63.19
N GLU A 248 23.91 3.43 -63.18
CA GLU A 248 24.76 2.72 -64.16
C GLU A 248 24.24 2.85 -65.61
N LEU A 249 22.91 2.85 -65.78
CA LEU A 249 22.29 3.05 -67.09
C LEU A 249 22.50 4.48 -67.58
N GLU A 250 22.37 5.47 -66.70
CA GLU A 250 22.62 6.88 -67.04
C GLU A 250 24.08 7.11 -67.42
N GLU A 251 25.01 6.47 -66.71
CA GLU A 251 26.43 6.51 -67.03
C GLU A 251 26.72 5.86 -68.39
N SER A 252 26.12 4.70 -68.67
CA SER A 252 26.24 4.01 -69.96
C SER A 252 25.67 4.85 -71.11
N ARG A 253 24.59 5.60 -70.89
CA ARG A 253 24.02 6.56 -71.85
C ARG A 253 24.97 7.73 -72.13
N LYS A 254 25.60 8.28 -71.08
CA LYS A 254 26.60 9.35 -71.22
C LYS A 254 27.83 8.86 -71.96
N ALA A 255 28.29 7.63 -71.71
CA ALA A 255 29.38 7.00 -72.45
C ALA A 255 29.05 6.82 -73.93
N LEU A 256 27.84 6.32 -74.26
CA LEU A 256 27.36 6.23 -75.64
C LEU A 256 27.32 7.60 -76.34
N GLN A 257 26.87 8.64 -75.64
CA GLN A 257 26.80 10.00 -76.19
C GLN A 257 28.19 10.58 -76.47
N ARG A 258 29.18 10.30 -75.61
CA ARG A 258 30.59 10.67 -75.82
C ARG A 258 31.17 9.94 -77.04
N GLU A 259 30.96 8.63 -77.15
CA GLU A 259 31.40 7.81 -78.28
C GLU A 259 30.79 8.26 -79.62
N LYS A 260 29.50 8.64 -79.61
CA LYS A 260 28.81 9.23 -80.77
C LYS A 260 29.39 10.58 -81.19
N SER A 261 29.94 11.35 -80.25
CA SER A 261 30.55 12.66 -80.53
C SER A 261 32.02 12.58 -80.97
N SER A 262 32.72 11.47 -80.68
CA SER A 262 34.13 11.25 -81.04
C SER A 262 34.33 10.42 -82.33
N SER A 263 33.30 9.71 -82.80
CA SER A 263 33.40 8.82 -83.97
C SER A 263 33.24 9.58 -85.30
N THR A 264 34.36 9.92 -85.94
CA THR A 264 34.41 10.20 -87.38
C THR A 264 34.47 8.88 -88.18
N GLY A 265 33.31 8.24 -88.33
CA GLY A 265 32.99 7.41 -89.50
C GLY A 265 33.66 6.03 -89.68
N ALA A 266 34.35 5.44 -88.68
CA ALA A 266 35.06 4.16 -88.92
C ALA A 266 34.89 3.02 -87.89
N ASP A 267 34.14 3.15 -86.79
CA ASP A 267 33.90 2.01 -85.88
C ASP A 267 32.41 1.81 -85.52
N ASP A 268 31.63 1.40 -86.53
CA ASP A 268 30.19 1.07 -86.45
C ASP A 268 29.94 -0.18 -85.56
N THR A 269 30.95 -1.02 -85.36
CA THR A 269 30.90 -2.25 -84.56
C THR A 269 30.90 -2.02 -83.05
N ALA A 270 31.74 -1.11 -82.55
CA ALA A 270 31.78 -0.77 -81.13
C ALA A 270 30.49 -0.06 -80.68
N LEU A 271 29.97 0.84 -81.53
CA LEU A 271 28.73 1.57 -81.28
C LEU A 271 27.52 0.62 -81.16
N ARG A 272 27.39 -0.34 -82.07
CA ARG A 272 26.30 -1.34 -82.05
C ARG A 272 26.35 -2.24 -80.81
N ARG A 273 27.54 -2.63 -80.35
CA ARG A 273 27.70 -3.40 -79.10
C ARG A 273 27.22 -2.60 -77.89
N LEU A 274 27.55 -1.31 -77.84
CA LEU A 274 27.19 -0.43 -76.74
C LEU A 274 25.69 -0.10 -76.73
N GLU A 275 25.07 0.04 -77.92
CA GLU A 275 23.61 0.16 -78.08
C GLU A 275 22.86 -1.12 -77.66
N GLU A 276 23.39 -2.30 -77.99
CA GLU A 276 22.80 -3.58 -77.59
C GLU A 276 22.94 -3.81 -76.07
N GLN A 277 24.09 -3.49 -75.48
CA GLN A 277 24.28 -3.50 -74.03
C GLN A 277 23.31 -2.56 -73.31
N LEU A 278 23.05 -1.38 -73.90
CA LEU A 278 22.09 -0.44 -73.34
C LEU A 278 20.66 -1.00 -73.37
N ARG A 279 20.25 -1.63 -74.48
CA ARG A 279 18.93 -2.29 -74.59
C ARG A 279 18.76 -3.40 -73.56
N GLN A 280 19.81 -4.21 -73.34
CA GLN A 280 19.79 -5.27 -72.33
C GLN A 280 19.68 -4.68 -70.91
N LYS A 281 20.45 -3.64 -70.59
CA LYS A 281 20.34 -2.94 -69.29
C LYS A 281 18.97 -2.29 -69.09
N GLU A 282 18.37 -1.70 -70.12
CA GLU A 282 17.01 -1.14 -70.08
C GLU A 282 15.94 -2.21 -69.86
N ALA A 283 16.06 -3.37 -70.50
CA ALA A 283 15.16 -4.49 -70.31
C ALA A 283 15.25 -5.06 -68.88
N ASN A 284 16.48 -5.23 -68.36
CA ASN A 284 16.72 -5.69 -67.00
C ASN A 284 16.18 -4.71 -65.94
N LEU A 285 16.36 -3.41 -66.16
CA LEU A 285 15.82 -2.38 -65.28
C LEU A 285 14.28 -2.42 -65.23
N ARG A 286 13.62 -2.60 -66.38
CA ARG A 286 12.15 -2.75 -66.43
C ARG A 286 11.67 -3.99 -65.68
N ALA A 287 12.39 -5.10 -65.80
CA ALA A 287 12.08 -6.33 -65.06
C ALA A 287 12.25 -6.14 -63.54
N GLN A 288 13.31 -5.45 -63.09
CA GLN A 288 13.52 -5.11 -61.68
C GLN A 288 12.46 -4.15 -61.14
N GLN A 289 12.05 -3.14 -61.93
CA GLN A 289 10.95 -2.24 -61.58
C GLN A 289 9.62 -2.97 -61.39
N ALA A 290 9.29 -3.89 -62.29
CA ALA A 290 8.08 -4.72 -62.17
C ALA A 290 8.12 -5.57 -60.88
N LYS A 291 9.27 -6.18 -60.56
CA LYS A 291 9.44 -6.99 -59.35
C LYS A 291 9.27 -6.18 -58.05
N VAL A 292 9.80 -4.96 -57.98
CA VAL A 292 9.60 -4.06 -56.82
C VAL A 292 8.14 -3.62 -56.68
N SER A 293 7.47 -3.35 -57.81
CA SER A 293 6.04 -2.99 -57.81
C SER A 293 5.15 -4.13 -57.30
N GLU A 294 5.47 -5.38 -57.66
CA GLU A 294 4.76 -6.56 -57.19
C GLU A 294 4.99 -6.80 -55.69
N MET A 295 6.24 -6.69 -55.24
CA MET A 295 6.60 -6.89 -53.83
C MET A 295 5.96 -5.82 -52.91
N SER A 296 5.92 -4.56 -53.36
CA SER A 296 5.27 -3.48 -52.62
C SER A 296 3.74 -3.62 -52.59
N ALA A 297 3.12 -4.16 -53.64
CA ALA A 297 1.70 -4.50 -53.65
C ALA A 297 1.39 -5.64 -52.66
N SER A 298 2.23 -6.68 -52.62
CA SER A 298 2.12 -7.79 -51.66
C SER A 298 2.23 -7.31 -50.21
N LEU A 299 3.25 -6.49 -49.90
CA LEU A 299 3.47 -5.93 -48.57
C LEU A 299 2.28 -5.07 -48.09
N ASN A 300 1.68 -4.29 -49.00
CA ASN A 300 0.50 -3.50 -48.68
C ASN A 300 -0.73 -4.37 -48.37
N LYS A 301 -0.89 -5.51 -49.06
CA LYS A 301 -1.96 -6.47 -48.82
C LYS A 301 -1.81 -7.15 -47.45
N GLU A 302 -0.60 -7.59 -47.11
CA GLU A 302 -0.28 -8.16 -45.79
C GLU A 302 -0.49 -7.13 -44.66
N ARG A 303 -0.03 -5.88 -44.84
CA ARG A 303 -0.25 -4.81 -43.87
C ARG A 303 -1.73 -4.55 -43.60
N GLN A 304 -2.58 -4.63 -44.63
CA GLN A 304 -4.03 -4.50 -44.46
C GLN A 304 -4.66 -5.71 -43.76
N ALA A 305 -4.17 -6.91 -44.01
CA ALA A 305 -4.63 -8.13 -43.33
C ALA A 305 -4.31 -8.08 -41.83
N VAL A 306 -3.05 -7.80 -41.47
CA VAL A 306 -2.61 -7.66 -40.07
C VAL A 306 -3.39 -6.56 -39.34
N ARG A 307 -3.66 -5.44 -40.02
CA ARG A 307 -4.47 -4.34 -39.45
C ARG A 307 -5.91 -4.79 -39.16
N ARG A 308 -6.53 -5.59 -40.04
CA ARG A 308 -7.90 -6.10 -39.83
C ARG A 308 -7.94 -7.11 -38.68
N GLU A 309 -6.97 -8.00 -38.59
CA GLU A 309 -6.86 -8.93 -37.46
C GLU A 309 -6.67 -8.20 -36.13
N LEU A 310 -5.79 -7.20 -36.08
CA LEU A 310 -5.55 -6.40 -34.88
C LEU A 310 -6.80 -5.62 -34.43
N GLU A 311 -7.55 -5.04 -35.37
CA GLU A 311 -8.81 -4.36 -35.06
C GLU A 311 -9.91 -5.33 -34.62
N SER A 312 -9.94 -6.55 -35.18
CA SER A 312 -10.88 -7.59 -34.74
C SER A 312 -10.59 -8.10 -33.33
N ALA A 313 -9.31 -8.24 -32.96
CA ALA A 313 -8.87 -8.61 -31.61
C ALA A 313 -9.18 -7.51 -30.57
N LYS A 314 -9.02 -6.22 -30.96
CA LYS A 314 -9.44 -5.09 -30.12
C LYS A 314 -10.95 -5.04 -29.92
N ALA A 315 -11.74 -5.37 -30.95
CA ALA A 315 -13.20 -5.38 -30.84
C ALA A 315 -13.72 -6.50 -29.93
N GLN A 316 -13.05 -7.66 -29.88
CA GLN A 316 -13.42 -8.79 -29.01
C GLN A 316 -13.08 -8.57 -27.53
N SER A 317 -12.11 -7.69 -27.22
CA SER A 317 -11.65 -7.38 -25.85
C SER A 317 -12.39 -6.21 -25.18
N ALA A 318 -13.26 -5.50 -25.90
CA ALA A 318 -13.98 -4.35 -25.39
C ALA A 318 -15.28 -4.74 -24.64
N ARG A 319 -15.18 -5.07 -23.35
CA ARG A 319 -16.27 -4.89 -22.37
C ARG A 319 -16.05 -3.59 -21.59
N PRO A 320 -17.12 -2.89 -21.16
CA PRO A 320 -17.03 -1.50 -20.73
C PRO A 320 -16.35 -1.39 -19.36
N ALA A 321 -15.09 -0.96 -19.35
CA ALA A 321 -14.42 -0.49 -18.15
C ALA A 321 -14.91 0.92 -17.83
N LEU A 322 -15.49 1.08 -16.63
CA LEU A 322 -15.87 2.34 -16.03
C LEU A 322 -14.70 3.33 -16.06
N ALA A 323 -14.98 4.51 -16.60
CA ALA A 323 -14.05 5.63 -16.68
C ALA A 323 -13.60 6.08 -15.27
N ALA A 324 -12.33 5.90 -14.97
CA ALA A 324 -11.63 6.56 -13.87
C ALA A 324 -10.70 7.62 -14.47
N GLN A 325 -10.84 8.86 -13.98
CA GLN A 325 -10.08 10.02 -14.41
C GLN A 325 -8.58 9.79 -14.16
N ALA A 326 -7.77 10.00 -15.22
CA ALA A 326 -6.34 9.78 -15.23
C ALA A 326 -5.61 10.75 -14.26
N PRO A 327 -4.55 10.28 -13.57
CA PRO A 327 -3.74 11.13 -12.70
C PRO A 327 -2.97 12.19 -13.50
N ALA A 328 -2.63 13.31 -12.87
CA ALA A 328 -1.86 14.38 -13.49
C ALA A 328 -0.47 13.87 -13.91
N GLU A 329 -0.22 13.87 -15.21
CA GLU A 329 1.00 13.35 -15.85
C GLU A 329 2.22 14.23 -15.54
N SER A 330 3.37 13.61 -15.33
CA SER A 330 4.61 14.33 -15.06
C SER A 330 5.04 15.20 -16.26
N PRO A 331 5.70 16.35 -16.06
CA PRO A 331 6.12 17.22 -17.18
C PRO A 331 6.97 16.52 -18.24
N THR A 332 7.80 15.55 -17.82
CA THR A 332 8.65 14.72 -18.69
C THR A 332 7.82 13.73 -19.51
N GLU A 333 6.79 13.13 -18.92
CA GLU A 333 5.90 12.19 -19.61
C GLU A 333 4.98 12.88 -20.63
N VAL A 334 4.49 14.09 -20.29
CA VAL A 334 3.77 14.95 -21.23
C VAL A 334 4.65 15.37 -22.40
N ALA A 335 5.93 15.68 -22.15
CA ALA A 335 6.89 16.01 -23.19
C ALA A 335 7.18 14.80 -24.11
N ARG A 336 7.31 13.59 -23.56
CA ARG A 336 7.48 12.34 -24.35
C ARG A 336 6.28 12.05 -25.25
N LYS A 337 5.05 12.24 -24.76
CA LYS A 337 3.83 12.06 -25.58
C LYS A 337 3.76 13.08 -26.72
N ARG A 338 4.12 14.33 -26.47
CA ARG A 338 4.14 15.38 -27.50
C ARG A 338 5.19 15.14 -28.58
N LEU A 339 6.34 14.58 -28.21
CA LEU A 339 7.36 14.16 -29.17
C LEU A 339 6.84 13.03 -30.07
N ALA A 340 6.29 11.97 -29.47
CA ALA A 340 5.72 10.84 -30.22
C ALA A 340 4.59 11.26 -31.17
N GLU A 341 3.74 12.21 -30.76
CA GLU A 341 2.68 12.75 -31.60
C GLU A 341 3.22 13.56 -32.79
N ALA A 342 4.26 14.38 -32.57
CA ALA A 342 4.92 15.13 -33.63
C ALA A 342 5.63 14.22 -34.65
N GLU A 343 6.29 13.16 -34.18
CA GLU A 343 6.95 12.16 -35.05
C GLU A 343 5.94 11.39 -35.90
N ASN A 344 4.79 11.01 -35.33
CA ASN A 344 3.72 10.36 -36.09
C ASN A 344 3.16 11.27 -37.19
N GLN A 345 2.91 12.55 -36.89
CA GLN A 345 2.43 13.52 -37.88
C GLN A 345 3.46 13.76 -39.00
N LEU A 346 4.74 13.80 -38.67
CA LEU A 346 5.83 13.92 -39.63
C LEU A 346 5.88 12.71 -40.56
N ASN A 347 5.80 11.49 -40.01
CA ASN A 347 5.82 10.26 -40.78
C ASN A 347 4.63 10.15 -41.74
N ASP A 348 3.41 10.49 -41.30
CA ASP A 348 2.21 10.49 -42.14
C ASP A 348 2.33 11.45 -43.34
N LYS A 349 2.92 12.63 -43.13
CA LYS A 349 3.14 13.63 -44.19
C LYS A 349 4.23 13.22 -45.17
N ILE A 350 5.30 12.58 -44.69
CA ILE A 350 6.35 12.01 -45.53
C ILE A 350 5.76 10.91 -46.43
N ASP A 351 4.94 10.02 -45.88
CA ASP A 351 4.27 8.95 -46.63
C ASP A 351 3.34 9.51 -47.71
N ALA A 352 2.56 10.55 -47.39
CA ALA A 352 1.67 11.21 -48.35
C ALA A 352 2.45 11.89 -49.50
N TYR A 353 3.57 12.55 -49.18
CA TYR A 353 4.44 13.18 -50.16
C TYR A 353 5.07 12.15 -51.11
N GLN A 354 5.56 11.03 -50.57
CA GLN A 354 6.14 9.94 -51.35
C GLN A 354 5.10 9.34 -52.32
N LYS A 355 3.86 9.14 -51.85
CA LYS A 355 2.77 8.63 -52.68
C LYS A 355 2.44 9.58 -53.85
N GLN A 356 2.27 10.87 -53.58
CA GLN A 356 1.92 11.84 -54.63
C GLN A 356 3.05 12.12 -55.63
N SER A 357 4.31 12.03 -55.17
CA SER A 357 5.48 12.08 -56.04
C SER A 357 5.54 10.85 -56.97
N GLY A 358 5.21 9.66 -56.44
CA GLY A 358 5.08 8.43 -57.23
C GLY A 358 3.99 8.52 -58.29
N GLU A 359 2.79 8.98 -57.93
CA GLU A 359 1.66 9.18 -58.86
C GLU A 359 2.00 10.17 -60.00
N LEU A 360 2.71 11.26 -59.69
CA LEU A 360 3.17 12.21 -60.70
C LEU A 360 4.17 11.57 -61.67
N THR A 361 5.06 10.72 -61.16
CA THR A 361 6.06 10.01 -61.96
C THR A 361 5.39 9.04 -62.93
N GLU A 362 4.42 8.24 -62.45
CA GLU A 362 3.63 7.32 -63.30
C GLU A 362 2.82 8.07 -64.37
N TRP A 363 2.19 9.18 -64.00
CA TRP A 363 1.42 10.00 -64.93
C TRP A 363 2.29 10.62 -66.05
N LEU A 364 3.50 11.08 -65.71
CA LEU A 364 4.48 11.56 -66.70
C LEU A 364 4.92 10.45 -67.66
N THR A 365 5.00 9.21 -67.17
CA THR A 365 5.36 8.06 -68.00
C THR A 365 4.24 7.64 -68.96
N GLN A 366 2.97 7.82 -68.57
CA GLN A 366 1.80 7.49 -69.40
C GLN A 366 1.47 8.59 -70.42
N SER A 367 1.64 9.87 -70.05
CA SER A 367 1.34 11.02 -70.92
C SER A 367 2.31 11.14 -72.11
N GLY A 368 3.55 10.66 -71.97
CA GLY A 368 4.52 10.57 -73.08
C GLY A 368 4.15 9.54 -74.17
N LYS A 369 3.15 8.68 -73.93
CA LYS A 369 2.69 7.66 -74.89
C LYS A 369 1.41 8.03 -75.65
N THR A 370 0.68 9.06 -75.22
CA THR A 370 -0.70 9.34 -75.67
C THR A 370 -0.86 10.60 -76.53
N GLY A 371 0.22 11.30 -76.90
CA GLY A 371 0.15 12.42 -77.85
C GLY A 371 -0.66 13.63 -77.35
N ALA A 372 -0.70 13.86 -76.02
CA ALA A 372 -1.45 14.96 -75.42
C ALA A 372 -0.83 16.35 -75.70
N ASP A 373 -1.68 17.40 -75.71
CA ASP A 373 -1.31 18.79 -75.99
C ASP A 373 -0.20 19.31 -75.04
N PRO A 374 0.99 19.70 -75.56
CA PRO A 374 2.14 20.14 -74.77
C PRO A 374 1.86 21.32 -73.84
N ALA A 375 0.92 22.21 -74.18
CA ALA A 375 0.61 23.39 -73.38
C ALA A 375 -0.16 23.02 -72.10
N GLN A 376 -1.14 22.12 -72.20
CA GLN A 376 -1.95 21.66 -71.06
C GLN A 376 -1.15 20.76 -70.11
N LEU A 377 -0.23 19.96 -70.65
CA LEU A 377 0.70 19.13 -69.86
C LEU A 377 1.62 20.01 -68.99
N ARG A 378 2.18 21.08 -69.55
CA ARG A 378 3.05 22.01 -68.82
C ARG A 378 2.34 22.68 -67.64
N THR A 379 1.10 23.12 -67.83
CA THR A 379 0.31 23.75 -66.75
C THR A 379 0.06 22.77 -65.60
N ARG A 380 -0.36 21.53 -65.88
CA ARG A 380 -0.60 20.52 -64.84
C ARG A 380 0.66 20.08 -64.11
N ILE A 381 1.80 19.99 -64.80
CA ILE A 381 3.09 19.68 -64.19
C ILE A 381 3.49 20.79 -63.22
N GLU A 382 3.35 22.05 -63.61
CA GLU A 382 3.70 23.17 -62.75
C GLU A 382 2.76 23.30 -61.54
N GLU A 383 1.46 23.03 -61.69
CA GLU A 383 0.51 22.95 -60.57
C GLU A 383 0.89 21.84 -59.58
N ARG A 384 1.22 20.64 -60.07
CA ARG A 384 1.58 19.51 -59.21
C ARG A 384 2.95 19.70 -58.53
N LYS A 385 3.91 20.30 -59.24
CA LYS A 385 5.21 20.71 -58.69
C LYS A 385 5.06 21.74 -57.59
N LYS A 386 4.18 22.74 -57.76
CA LYS A 386 3.87 23.73 -56.72
C LYS A 386 3.22 23.10 -55.49
N SER A 387 2.35 22.10 -55.68
CA SER A 387 1.75 21.32 -54.59
C SER A 387 2.79 20.51 -53.81
N LEU A 388 3.71 19.81 -54.50
CA LEU A 388 4.79 19.06 -53.87
C LEU A 388 5.76 19.99 -53.12
N GLN A 389 6.09 21.14 -53.70
CA GLN A 389 6.90 22.16 -53.01
C GLN A 389 6.23 22.70 -51.74
N ALA A 390 4.91 22.85 -51.72
CA ALA A 390 4.18 23.25 -50.52
C ALA A 390 4.24 22.17 -49.42
N GLN A 391 4.08 20.89 -49.79
CA GLN A 391 4.18 19.77 -48.85
C GLN A 391 5.60 19.58 -48.31
N ALA A 392 6.63 19.78 -49.14
CA ALA A 392 8.02 19.73 -48.69
C ALA A 392 8.33 20.78 -47.62
N ARG A 393 7.73 21.98 -47.72
CA ARG A 393 7.84 23.03 -46.69
C ARG A 393 7.12 22.65 -45.40
N GLU A 394 5.97 21.99 -45.50
CA GLU A 394 5.21 21.51 -44.33
C GLU A 394 5.96 20.39 -43.59
N ILE A 395 6.59 19.45 -44.32
CA ILE A 395 7.44 18.41 -43.75
C ILE A 395 8.65 19.02 -43.03
N ALA A 396 9.30 20.02 -43.64
CA ALA A 396 10.42 20.73 -42.99
C ALA A 396 9.99 21.40 -41.68
N ALA A 397 8.83 22.06 -41.65
CA ALA A 397 8.31 22.69 -40.44
C ALA A 397 7.94 21.68 -39.33
N LEU A 398 7.40 20.51 -39.69
CA LEU A 398 7.10 19.44 -38.74
C LEU A 398 8.37 18.78 -38.20
N LYS A 399 9.41 18.66 -39.02
CA LYS A 399 10.72 18.17 -38.61
C LYS A 399 11.35 19.11 -37.57
N ASP A 400 11.39 20.41 -37.84
CA ASP A 400 11.90 21.40 -36.88
C ASP A 400 11.11 21.38 -35.57
N LYS A 401 9.79 21.14 -35.64
CA LYS A 401 8.93 21.02 -34.46
C LYS A 401 9.25 19.77 -33.63
N ALA A 402 9.54 18.63 -34.26
CA ALA A 402 9.94 17.41 -33.56
C ALA A 402 11.30 17.60 -32.86
N GLU A 403 12.29 18.16 -33.55
CA GLU A 403 13.62 18.46 -33.00
C GLU A 403 13.54 19.45 -31.81
N GLN A 404 12.63 20.42 -31.86
CA GLN A 404 12.37 21.33 -30.73
C GLN A 404 11.74 20.64 -29.51
N GLN A 405 10.90 19.62 -29.71
CA GLN A 405 10.32 18.86 -28.59
C GLN A 405 11.37 17.93 -27.97
N GLU A 406 12.22 17.32 -28.79
CA GLU A 406 13.34 16.48 -28.36
C GLU A 406 14.34 17.28 -27.51
N SER A 407 14.74 18.48 -27.95
CA SER A 407 15.61 19.37 -27.17
C SER A 407 14.99 19.79 -25.83
N LYS A 408 13.67 20.04 -25.77
CA LYS A 408 12.98 20.40 -24.53
C LYS A 408 12.90 19.23 -23.55
N LEU A 409 12.74 18.02 -24.05
CA LEU A 409 12.79 16.80 -23.24
C LEU A 409 14.19 16.64 -22.62
N ALA A 410 15.25 16.83 -23.40
CA ALA A 410 16.63 16.76 -22.95
C ALA A 410 16.99 17.83 -21.88
N ASP A 411 16.36 19.01 -21.94
CA ASP A 411 16.57 20.08 -20.93
C ASP A 411 15.80 19.83 -19.63
N LEU A 412 14.63 19.18 -19.71
CA LEU A 412 13.85 18.78 -18.53
C LEU A 412 14.52 17.65 -17.76
N GLU A 413 15.19 16.72 -18.45
CA GLU A 413 15.94 15.61 -17.86
C GLU A 413 17.25 16.07 -17.16
N LYS A 414 17.73 17.30 -17.42
CA LYS A 414 18.95 17.86 -16.79
C LYS A 414 18.71 18.64 -15.48
N ARG A 415 17.46 18.81 -15.04
CA ARG A 415 17.06 19.73 -13.95
C ARG A 415 16.62 19.04 -12.65
N GLU A 416 17.26 17.93 -12.26
CA GLU A 416 17.12 17.41 -10.89
C GLU A 416 18.20 17.97 -9.94
N PRO A 417 17.84 18.38 -8.71
CA PRO A 417 18.69 19.23 -7.89
C PRO A 417 19.75 18.45 -7.11
N THR A 418 21.02 18.78 -7.32
CA THR A 418 22.14 18.33 -6.48
C THR A 418 22.22 19.18 -5.21
N LEU A 419 22.00 18.57 -4.04
CA LEU A 419 22.15 19.19 -2.71
C LEU A 419 23.40 18.62 -1.98
N LEU A 420 24.06 19.52 -1.26
CA LEU A 420 25.40 19.43 -0.66
C LEU A 420 25.58 18.37 0.45
N ALA A 421 26.74 17.69 0.51
CA ALA A 421 27.73 17.80 1.61
C ALA A 421 28.80 16.67 1.63
N GLY A 422 30.00 16.97 1.12
CA GLY A 422 31.29 16.65 1.74
C GLY A 422 31.75 15.19 1.97
N GLY A 423 31.01 14.16 1.56
CA GLY A 423 31.38 12.74 1.61
C GLY A 423 30.85 11.97 0.40
N PRO A 424 31.12 10.66 0.26
CA PRO A 424 30.56 9.87 -0.82
C PRO A 424 29.02 9.83 -0.68
N ASN A 425 28.27 10.12 -1.75
CA ASN A 425 26.82 10.02 -1.80
C ASN A 425 26.41 8.71 -2.49
N ILE A 426 25.41 8.01 -1.95
CA ILE A 426 24.90 6.75 -2.49
C ILE A 426 23.47 6.99 -2.99
N GLU A 427 23.25 6.80 -4.28
CA GLU A 427 21.96 6.91 -4.94
C GLU A 427 21.57 5.57 -5.56
N ILE A 428 20.30 5.17 -5.46
CA ILE A 428 19.81 3.94 -6.07
C ILE A 428 18.99 4.32 -7.29
N LEU A 429 19.36 3.77 -8.45
CA LEU A 429 18.72 4.07 -9.73
C LEU A 429 17.63 3.05 -10.04
N GLU A 430 17.90 1.76 -9.82
CA GLU A 430 16.96 0.68 -10.07
C GLU A 430 17.13 -0.44 -9.02
N PRO A 431 16.03 -1.01 -8.50
CA PRO A 431 14.63 -0.63 -8.71
C PRO A 431 14.23 0.65 -7.96
N ALA A 432 13.08 1.23 -8.32
CA ALA A 432 12.54 2.42 -7.65
C ALA A 432 12.43 2.22 -6.13
N VAL A 433 12.93 3.20 -5.39
CA VAL A 433 12.98 3.20 -3.92
C VAL A 433 11.77 3.96 -3.38
N THR A 434 11.19 3.46 -2.29
CA THR A 434 10.13 4.18 -1.56
C THR A 434 10.39 4.12 -0.08
N LEU A 435 10.06 5.21 0.63
CA LEU A 435 10.30 5.29 2.06
C LEU A 435 9.21 4.56 2.85
N THR A 436 9.61 3.61 3.68
CA THR A 436 8.71 2.91 4.59
C THR A 436 9.30 2.97 5.99
N ARG A 437 8.64 3.70 6.89
CA ARG A 437 9.12 3.96 8.26
C ARG A 437 10.50 4.60 8.32
N GLY A 438 10.73 5.60 7.48
CA GLY A 438 12.02 6.28 7.40
C GLY A 438 13.17 5.42 6.84
N VAL A 439 12.92 4.17 6.44
CA VAL A 439 13.89 3.30 5.79
C VAL A 439 13.55 3.16 4.31
N PRO A 440 14.52 3.37 3.40
CA PRO A 440 14.34 3.10 1.98
C PRO A 440 14.01 1.63 1.73
N SER A 441 13.01 1.35 0.90
CA SER A 441 12.57 -0.01 0.56
C SER A 441 12.50 -0.20 -0.96
N ILE A 442 12.91 -1.38 -1.41
CA ILE A 442 12.97 -1.76 -2.82
C ILE A 442 12.12 -3.00 -3.06
N ARG A 443 11.41 -2.99 -4.18
CA ARG A 443 10.61 -4.11 -4.65
C ARG A 443 11.45 -5.08 -5.45
N ILE A 444 11.31 -6.37 -5.14
CA ILE A 444 11.87 -7.43 -5.96
C ILE A 444 10.76 -8.38 -6.36
N ASN A 445 10.56 -8.51 -7.67
CA ASN A 445 9.72 -9.55 -8.22
C ASN A 445 10.42 -10.91 -8.02
N ARG A 446 9.77 -11.84 -7.31
CA ARG A 446 10.33 -13.18 -7.06
C ARG A 446 10.60 -13.96 -8.34
N ASP A 447 9.86 -13.65 -9.40
CA ASP A 447 9.92 -14.31 -10.71
C ASP A 447 10.92 -13.64 -11.68
N ASP A 448 11.54 -12.52 -11.31
CA ASP A 448 12.60 -11.90 -12.12
C ASP A 448 13.94 -12.63 -11.90
N PRO A 449 14.56 -13.20 -12.95
CA PRO A 449 15.84 -13.90 -12.85
C PRO A 449 17.06 -12.98 -12.75
N ARG A 450 16.96 -11.67 -13.04
CA ARG A 450 18.12 -10.77 -13.12
C ARG A 450 18.51 -10.15 -11.78
N ARG A 451 17.57 -9.97 -10.84
CA ARG A 451 17.77 -9.55 -9.41
C ARG A 451 18.99 -8.65 -9.17
N GLU A 452 19.09 -7.57 -9.93
CA GLU A 452 20.20 -6.62 -9.87
C GLU A 452 19.78 -5.34 -9.15
N LEU A 453 20.61 -4.89 -8.22
CA LEU A 453 20.56 -3.55 -7.65
C LEU A 453 21.52 -2.66 -8.42
N VAL A 454 20.99 -1.60 -9.04
CA VAL A 454 21.77 -0.60 -9.77
C VAL A 454 21.77 0.70 -8.97
N GLY A 455 22.95 1.16 -8.58
CA GLY A 455 23.09 2.43 -7.86
C GLY A 455 24.30 3.20 -8.34
N LYS A 456 24.30 4.51 -8.08
CA LYS A 456 25.36 5.43 -8.40
C LYS A 456 26.03 5.93 -7.13
N ILE A 457 27.35 6.03 -7.17
CA ILE A 457 28.15 6.63 -6.11
C ILE A 457 28.82 7.87 -6.64
N ASP A 458 28.50 9.01 -6.03
CA ASP A 458 29.25 10.24 -6.23
C ASP A 458 30.26 10.41 -5.10
N ALA A 459 31.55 10.20 -5.40
CA ALA A 459 32.64 10.34 -4.44
C ALA A 459 33.66 11.38 -4.96
N PRO A 460 33.50 12.67 -4.61
CA PRO A 460 34.37 13.75 -5.11
C PRO A 460 35.86 13.57 -4.78
N ALA A 461 36.18 12.84 -3.70
CA ALA A 461 37.56 12.53 -3.29
C ALA A 461 38.11 11.21 -3.89
N GLY A 462 37.30 10.53 -4.73
CA GLY A 462 37.56 9.17 -5.21
C GLY A 462 37.16 8.10 -4.18
N LEU A 463 36.59 7.01 -4.66
CA LEU A 463 36.18 5.88 -3.82
C LEU A 463 37.39 5.02 -3.42
N SER A 464 37.43 4.57 -2.17
CA SER A 464 38.37 3.58 -1.63
C SER A 464 37.74 2.18 -1.62
N SER A 465 36.51 2.06 -1.10
CA SER A 465 35.78 0.80 -1.09
C SER A 465 34.26 1.00 -1.20
N LEU A 466 33.60 0.02 -1.82
CA LEU A 466 32.16 -0.16 -1.81
C LEU A 466 31.86 -1.59 -1.36
N LEU A 467 31.05 -1.72 -0.31
CA LEU A 467 30.59 -3.00 0.22
C LEU A 467 29.07 -3.06 0.14
N ILE A 468 28.54 -4.19 -0.35
CA ILE A 468 27.11 -4.51 -0.28
C ILE A 468 26.97 -5.83 0.45
N ASN A 469 26.29 -5.82 1.60
CA ASN A 469 26.19 -6.97 2.51
C ASN A 469 27.57 -7.59 2.79
N ASP A 470 28.54 -6.73 3.13
CA ASP A 470 29.94 -7.07 3.40
C ASP A 470 30.71 -7.69 2.21
N LYS A 471 30.12 -7.74 1.00
CA LYS A 471 30.78 -8.17 -0.23
C LYS A 471 31.30 -6.97 -1.03
N PRO A 472 32.57 -6.93 -1.45
CA PRO A 472 33.12 -5.87 -2.29
C PRO A 472 32.41 -5.77 -3.65
N GLN A 473 32.17 -4.55 -4.11
CA GLN A 473 31.58 -4.27 -5.42
C GLN A 473 32.46 -3.32 -6.24
N THR A 474 32.38 -3.43 -7.56
CA THR A 474 33.11 -2.55 -8.51
C THR A 474 32.19 -1.50 -9.12
N LEU A 475 32.74 -0.31 -9.35
CA LEU A 475 32.08 0.77 -10.09
C LEU A 475 32.52 0.74 -11.55
N ASP A 476 31.61 1.10 -12.46
CA ASP A 476 31.94 1.42 -13.84
C ASP A 476 32.51 2.84 -14.00
N ALA A 477 32.88 3.20 -15.23
CA ALA A 477 33.46 4.50 -15.55
C ALA A 477 32.53 5.71 -15.25
N SER A 478 31.23 5.48 -15.06
CA SER A 478 30.24 6.50 -14.73
C SER A 478 29.91 6.57 -13.24
N GLY A 479 30.58 5.76 -12.41
CA GLY A 479 30.34 5.68 -10.97
C GLY A 479 29.10 4.85 -10.61
N VAL A 480 28.65 3.96 -11.50
CA VAL A 480 27.50 3.07 -11.26
C VAL A 480 27.99 1.69 -10.85
N PHE A 481 27.36 1.09 -9.83
CA PHE A 481 27.55 -0.32 -9.45
C PHE A 481 26.33 -1.14 -9.88
N ARG A 482 26.58 -2.43 -10.15
CA ARG A 482 25.53 -3.44 -10.35
C ARG A 482 25.85 -4.61 -9.43
N ALA A 483 24.91 -4.95 -8.56
CA ALA A 483 25.10 -6.04 -7.61
C ALA A 483 23.92 -7.01 -7.66
N ALA A 484 24.22 -8.29 -7.81
CA ALA A 484 23.21 -9.34 -7.69
C ALA A 484 22.79 -9.51 -6.23
N LEU A 485 21.48 -9.52 -5.98
CA LEU A 485 20.91 -9.70 -4.64
C LEU A 485 20.64 -11.18 -4.38
N ASP A 486 21.34 -11.75 -3.38
CA ASP A 486 21.15 -13.12 -2.91
C ASP A 486 20.02 -13.18 -1.87
N LEU A 487 18.88 -13.75 -2.26
CA LEU A 487 17.65 -13.80 -1.45
C LEU A 487 17.56 -15.05 -0.54
N GLY A 488 18.69 -15.69 -0.20
CA GLY A 488 18.73 -16.89 0.66
C GLY A 488 17.93 -16.77 1.96
N SER A 489 17.69 -15.54 2.44
CA SER A 489 16.61 -15.21 3.38
C SER A 489 15.89 -13.96 2.86
N ALA A 490 14.61 -14.10 2.49
CA ALA A 490 13.83 -13.12 1.72
C ALA A 490 13.60 -11.73 2.38
N ASP A 491 14.24 -11.43 3.52
CA ASP A 491 13.96 -10.26 4.35
C ASP A 491 15.20 -9.62 5.01
N ALA A 492 16.43 -9.96 4.60
CA ALA A 492 17.62 -9.32 5.17
C ALA A 492 17.80 -7.92 4.56
N PRO A 493 17.96 -6.84 5.36
CA PRO A 493 18.21 -5.52 4.83
C PRO A 493 19.52 -5.52 4.03
N VAL A 494 19.51 -4.89 2.85
CA VAL A 494 20.69 -4.67 2.03
C VAL A 494 21.43 -3.46 2.57
N ARG A 495 22.63 -3.69 3.08
CA ARG A 495 23.50 -2.63 3.59
C ARG A 495 24.55 -2.28 2.55
N ILE A 496 24.61 -1.00 2.19
CA ILE A 496 25.55 -0.43 1.22
C ILE A 496 26.46 0.54 1.96
N VAL A 497 27.77 0.27 1.95
CA VAL A 497 28.77 1.10 2.61
C VAL A 497 29.78 1.59 1.59
N ALA A 498 29.89 2.91 1.45
CA ALA A 498 30.86 3.57 0.59
C ALA A 498 31.88 4.32 1.46
N ILE A 499 33.18 4.11 1.20
CA ILE A 499 34.28 4.81 1.88
C ILE A 499 35.13 5.50 0.83
N ASP A 500 35.36 6.80 0.99
CA ASP A 500 36.22 7.58 0.08
C ASP A 500 37.72 7.49 0.46
N LYS A 501 38.60 8.00 -0.41
CA LYS A 501 40.06 8.05 -0.16
C LYS A 501 40.47 8.95 1.01
N LYS A 502 39.57 9.78 1.52
CA LYS A 502 39.75 10.61 2.72
C LYS A 502 39.18 9.95 3.97
N ASN A 503 38.82 8.66 3.87
CA ASN A 503 38.26 7.86 4.95
C ASN A 503 36.90 8.35 5.48
N LYS A 504 36.14 9.11 4.67
CA LYS A 504 34.75 9.46 4.98
C LYS A 504 33.83 8.36 4.49
N ARG A 505 32.83 8.05 5.32
CA ARG A 505 31.94 6.90 5.13
C ARG A 505 30.51 7.36 4.92
N ALA A 506 29.83 6.74 3.95
CA ALA A 506 28.38 6.76 3.80
C ALA A 506 27.82 5.34 3.96
N ASP A 507 26.68 5.24 4.64
CA ASP A 507 26.00 3.99 4.96
C ASP A 507 24.53 4.13 4.55
N LEU A 508 24.04 3.24 3.70
CA LEU A 508 22.66 3.20 3.23
C LEU A 508 22.11 1.79 3.45
N THR A 509 21.07 1.68 4.24
CA THR A 509 20.36 0.42 4.49
C THR A 509 19.03 0.44 3.77
N VAL A 510 18.74 -0.63 3.04
CA VAL A 510 17.53 -0.76 2.22
C VAL A 510 16.81 -2.06 2.52
N ASN A 511 15.51 -2.01 2.74
CA ASN A 511 14.72 -3.22 2.94
C ASN A 511 14.27 -3.80 1.60
N LEU A 512 14.33 -5.13 1.50
CA LEU A 512 13.80 -5.85 0.34
C LEU A 512 12.36 -6.26 0.65
N VAL A 513 11.45 -5.85 -0.23
CA VAL A 513 10.03 -6.22 -0.15
C VAL A 513 9.71 -7.10 -1.35
N ALA A 514 9.33 -8.35 -1.09
CA ALA A 514 8.88 -9.25 -2.14
C ALA A 514 7.59 -8.69 -2.78
N ASP A 515 7.58 -8.57 -4.11
CA ASP A 515 6.38 -8.24 -4.87
C ASP A 515 5.46 -9.46 -4.85
N MET A 516 4.61 -9.56 -3.83
CA MET A 516 3.50 -10.53 -3.85
C MET A 516 2.29 -9.84 -4.46
N PRO A 517 1.66 -10.41 -5.50
CA PRO A 517 0.36 -9.94 -5.95
C PRO A 517 -0.68 -10.24 -4.86
N VAL A 518 -0.85 -9.31 -3.93
CA VAL A 518 -1.97 -9.33 -2.99
C VAL A 518 -3.17 -8.84 -3.78
N GLN A 519 -4.10 -9.74 -4.12
CA GLN A 519 -5.42 -9.31 -4.58
C GLN A 519 -6.00 -8.42 -3.47
N ALA A 520 -6.18 -7.13 -3.75
CA ALA A 520 -6.81 -6.23 -2.80
C ALA A 520 -8.23 -6.76 -2.55
N GLU A 521 -8.52 -7.22 -1.33
CA GLU A 521 -9.88 -7.58 -0.95
C GLU A 521 -10.75 -6.33 -1.07
N VAL A 522 -11.60 -6.27 -2.08
CA VAL A 522 -12.58 -5.20 -2.21
C VAL A 522 -13.69 -5.47 -1.22
N TYR A 523 -13.78 -4.65 -0.17
CA TYR A 523 -14.91 -4.71 0.73
C TYR A 523 -16.09 -4.00 0.03
N PRO A 524 -17.23 -4.67 -0.24
CA PRO A 524 -18.36 -4.02 -0.90
C PRO A 524 -18.75 -2.75 -0.13
N GLY A 525 -19.20 -1.71 -0.81
CA GLY A 525 -19.68 -0.49 -0.15
C GLY A 525 -21.03 -0.76 0.51
N GLY A 526 -21.15 -0.50 1.81
CA GLY A 526 -22.44 -0.65 2.48
C GLY A 526 -23.41 0.43 2.04
N LYS A 527 -24.65 0.06 1.69
CA LYS A 527 -25.70 1.05 1.48
C LYS A 527 -25.94 1.80 2.79
N THR A 528 -26.06 3.12 2.72
CA THR A 528 -26.28 4.03 3.85
C THR A 528 -27.57 3.68 4.59
N GLY A 529 -27.47 2.78 5.57
CA GLY A 529 -28.54 2.50 6.52
C GLY A 529 -28.87 3.76 7.31
N GLY A 530 -30.17 3.96 7.56
CA GLY A 530 -30.73 5.17 8.17
C GLY A 530 -29.95 5.68 9.40
N ALA A 531 -29.93 7.01 9.54
CA ALA A 531 -29.23 7.70 10.62
C ALA A 531 -29.77 7.22 11.98
N LEU A 532 -28.91 6.59 12.79
CA LEU A 532 -29.22 6.38 14.20
C LEU A 532 -29.14 7.72 14.90
N GLY A 533 -30.28 8.20 15.39
CA GLY A 533 -30.33 9.28 16.36
C GLY A 533 -29.71 8.83 17.68
N LYS A 534 -29.09 9.78 18.39
CA LYS A 534 -28.47 9.62 19.72
C LYS A 534 -29.44 9.10 20.83
N GLY A 535 -30.72 8.94 20.51
CA GLY A 535 -31.84 8.88 21.47
C GLY A 535 -32.10 7.53 22.14
N ASP A 536 -31.63 6.40 21.60
CA ASP A 536 -32.13 5.08 22.03
C ASP A 536 -31.15 4.21 22.83
N ALA A 537 -29.89 4.63 23.02
CA ALA A 537 -28.87 3.86 23.73
C ALA A 537 -27.89 4.71 24.55
N GLU A 538 -27.60 4.29 25.78
CA GLU A 538 -26.59 4.91 26.65
C GLU A 538 -25.18 4.41 26.31
N PHE A 539 -24.44 5.21 25.54
CA PHE A 539 -23.06 4.89 25.15
C PHE A 539 -22.04 5.17 26.24
N GLY A 540 -22.36 6.01 27.23
CA GLY A 540 -21.43 6.42 28.29
C GLY A 540 -20.36 7.38 27.80
N GLU A 541 -19.29 7.55 28.58
CA GLU A 541 -18.23 8.51 28.28
C GLU A 541 -17.17 7.90 27.35
N PHE A 542 -16.56 8.74 26.51
CA PHE A 542 -15.50 8.32 25.60
C PHE A 542 -14.17 8.93 26.03
N TYR A 543 -13.14 8.11 26.13
CA TYR A 543 -11.76 8.48 26.43
C TYR A 543 -10.85 8.06 25.29
N ALA A 544 -9.76 8.79 25.06
CA ALA A 544 -8.70 8.31 24.17
C ALA A 544 -7.30 8.51 24.74
N ILE A 545 -6.40 7.61 24.39
CA ILE A 545 -4.96 7.87 24.42
C ILE A 545 -4.53 7.99 22.96
N VAL A 546 -3.87 9.09 22.62
CA VAL A 546 -3.39 9.33 21.26
C VAL A 546 -1.88 9.48 21.32
N ILE A 547 -1.15 8.55 20.73
CA ILE A 547 0.31 8.44 20.81
C ILE A 547 0.91 8.69 19.43
N GLY A 548 1.82 9.66 19.34
CA GLY A 548 2.57 9.96 18.13
C GLY A 548 4.07 10.02 18.42
N ASN A 549 4.79 8.97 18.05
CA ASN A 549 6.24 8.88 18.25
C ASN A 549 6.97 9.05 16.91
N ALA A 550 7.76 10.11 16.82
CA ALA A 550 8.53 10.45 15.63
C ALA A 550 10.04 10.51 15.89
N GLU A 551 10.45 10.92 17.09
CA GLU A 551 11.87 11.11 17.43
C GLU A 551 12.36 9.94 18.30
N TYR A 552 13.40 9.25 17.83
CA TYR A 552 13.94 8.06 18.46
C TYR A 552 15.45 8.19 18.63
N GLY A 553 15.98 7.67 19.74
CA GLY A 553 17.43 7.63 19.95
C GLY A 553 18.13 6.55 19.11
N ALA A 554 17.51 5.37 18.99
CA ALA A 554 18.11 4.20 18.33
C ALA A 554 17.49 3.84 16.97
N PHE A 555 16.48 4.57 16.51
CA PHE A 555 15.76 4.31 15.26
C PHE A 555 15.65 5.58 14.40
N PRO A 556 15.45 5.47 13.07
CA PRO A 556 15.25 6.63 12.20
C PRO A 556 14.04 7.48 12.63
N ALA A 557 14.14 8.80 12.49
CA ALA A 557 13.01 9.67 12.78
C ALA A 557 11.90 9.52 11.73
N LEU A 558 10.65 9.57 12.18
CA LEU A 558 9.46 9.51 11.32
C LEU A 558 8.87 10.90 11.11
N ARG A 559 8.29 11.15 9.93
CA ARG A 559 7.79 12.49 9.57
C ARG A 559 6.36 12.77 10.03
N THR A 560 5.45 11.81 9.87
CA THR A 560 4.00 12.02 10.03
C THR A 560 3.41 11.72 11.42
N PRO A 561 3.96 10.83 12.29
CA PRO A 561 3.24 10.35 13.48
C PRO A 561 2.76 11.44 14.44
N VAL A 562 3.53 12.51 14.62
CA VAL A 562 3.15 13.64 15.47
C VAL A 562 1.96 14.40 14.89
N ASN A 563 1.95 14.60 13.57
CA ASN A 563 0.86 15.31 12.90
C ASN A 563 -0.41 14.44 12.84
N ASP A 564 -0.24 13.13 12.61
CA ASP A 564 -1.31 12.13 12.66
C ASP A 564 -1.97 12.11 14.04
N ALA A 565 -1.18 11.99 15.11
CA ALA A 565 -1.65 12.01 16.49
C ALA A 565 -2.40 13.31 16.83
N LYS A 566 -1.86 14.48 16.47
CA LYS A 566 -2.53 15.76 16.71
C LYS A 566 -3.88 15.87 15.99
N SER A 567 -3.96 15.40 14.75
CA SER A 567 -5.19 15.47 13.96
C SER A 567 -6.26 14.48 14.44
N VAL A 568 -5.84 13.29 14.87
CA VAL A 568 -6.74 12.30 15.49
C VAL A 568 -7.25 12.80 16.84
N ASP A 569 -6.37 13.36 17.68
CA ASP A 569 -6.77 13.98 18.94
C ASP A 569 -7.83 15.08 18.74
N LEU A 570 -7.59 15.99 17.78
CA LEU A 570 -8.50 17.09 17.48
C LEU A 570 -9.89 16.59 17.08
N ILE A 571 -9.97 15.67 16.11
CA ILE A 571 -11.27 15.18 15.63
C ILE A 571 -12.03 14.40 16.70
N LEU A 572 -11.33 13.60 17.51
CA LEU A 572 -11.96 12.84 18.59
C LEU A 572 -12.52 13.76 19.67
N ARG A 573 -11.80 14.83 20.04
CA ARG A 573 -12.30 15.84 20.98
C ARG A 573 -13.47 16.64 20.42
N GLU A 574 -13.31 17.22 19.23
CA GLU A 574 -14.26 18.21 18.71
C GLU A 574 -15.52 17.60 18.12
N ARG A 575 -15.39 16.52 17.33
CA ARG A 575 -16.53 15.90 16.64
C ARG A 575 -17.17 14.79 17.45
N TYR A 576 -16.43 14.12 18.33
CA TYR A 576 -16.93 12.95 19.06
C TYR A 576 -16.96 13.14 20.58
N GLY A 577 -16.41 14.23 21.12
CA GLY A 577 -16.45 14.53 22.55
C GLY A 577 -15.58 13.64 23.41
N PHE A 578 -14.55 13.01 22.85
CA PHE A 578 -13.65 12.17 23.62
C PHE A 578 -12.83 13.00 24.61
N LYS A 579 -12.61 12.47 25.80
CA LYS A 579 -11.62 12.95 26.78
C LYS A 579 -10.26 12.35 26.43
N THR A 580 -9.45 13.08 25.67
CA THR A 580 -8.20 12.57 25.13
C THR A 580 -7.00 12.92 26.01
N LYS A 581 -5.98 12.06 26.00
CA LYS A 581 -4.63 12.31 26.50
C LYS A 581 -3.64 12.10 25.35
N LEU A 582 -3.09 13.21 24.86
CA LEU A 582 -2.13 13.23 23.75
C LEU A 582 -0.71 13.03 24.29
N LEU A 583 -0.01 12.04 23.77
CA LEU A 583 1.36 11.67 24.12
C LEU A 583 2.22 11.79 22.86
N ILE A 584 3.18 12.72 22.86
CA ILE A 584 4.11 12.94 21.74
C ILE A 584 5.51 12.49 22.16
N ASN A 585 6.17 11.71 21.32
CA ASN A 585 7.52 11.18 21.57
C ASN A 585 7.65 10.51 22.96
N ALA A 586 6.64 9.72 23.32
CA ALA A 586 6.52 9.11 24.63
C ALA A 586 7.41 7.89 24.79
N ASN A 587 8.11 7.84 25.93
CA ASN A 587 8.87 6.69 26.39
C ASN A 587 7.94 5.61 26.97
N ARG A 588 8.51 4.43 27.25
CA ARG A 588 7.76 3.27 27.74
C ARG A 588 6.98 3.58 29.02
N HIS A 589 7.65 4.24 29.96
CA HIS A 589 7.06 4.59 31.26
C HIS A 589 5.83 5.49 31.12
N ALA A 590 5.88 6.51 30.27
CA ALA A 590 4.77 7.43 30.04
C ALA A 590 3.54 6.73 29.46
N ILE A 591 3.76 5.81 28.50
CA ILE A 591 2.68 5.01 27.89
C ILE A 591 2.04 4.10 28.94
N MET A 592 2.86 3.32 29.67
CA MET A 592 2.36 2.35 30.66
C MET A 592 1.69 3.02 31.85
N THR A 593 2.21 4.15 32.31
CA THR A 593 1.60 4.95 33.39
C THR A 593 0.24 5.48 32.98
N THR A 594 0.13 6.02 31.77
CA THR A 594 -1.15 6.52 31.24
C THR A 594 -2.20 5.42 31.14
N LEU A 595 -1.80 4.23 30.68
CA LEU A 595 -2.68 3.05 30.67
C LEU A 595 -3.15 2.68 32.09
N ASN A 596 -2.26 2.71 33.07
CA ASN A 596 -2.57 2.41 34.47
C ASN A 596 -3.46 3.45 35.14
N GLU A 597 -3.26 4.73 34.88
CA GLU A 597 -4.15 5.79 35.34
C GLU A 597 -5.58 5.60 34.81
N LEU A 598 -5.72 5.27 33.53
CA LEU A 598 -7.01 5.00 32.93
C LEU A 598 -7.64 3.72 33.49
N ASN A 599 -6.86 2.66 33.71
CA ASN A 599 -7.36 1.45 34.35
C ASN A 599 -7.99 1.73 35.73
N LYS A 600 -7.41 2.65 36.51
CA LYS A 600 -7.94 3.06 37.82
C LYS A 600 -9.14 4.00 37.74
N LYS A 601 -9.28 4.75 36.65
CA LYS A 601 -10.29 5.79 36.48
C LYS A 601 -11.55 5.31 35.77
N LEU A 602 -11.40 4.44 34.77
CA LEU A 602 -12.49 4.02 33.89
C LEU A 602 -13.41 3.02 34.59
N THR A 603 -14.67 3.02 34.17
CA THR A 603 -15.75 2.16 34.66
C THR A 603 -16.35 1.34 33.52
N GLU A 604 -17.23 0.38 33.84
CA GLU A 604 -17.95 -0.45 32.87
C GLU A 604 -18.98 0.34 32.03
N ARG A 605 -19.08 1.66 32.20
CA ARG A 605 -19.88 2.54 31.33
C ARG A 605 -19.03 3.27 30.30
N ASP A 606 -17.72 3.33 30.51
CA ASP A 606 -16.82 4.15 29.72
C ASP A 606 -16.25 3.38 28.52
N ASN A 607 -15.79 4.13 27.53
CA ASN A 607 -15.19 3.61 26.30
C ASN A 607 -13.78 4.19 26.12
N LEU A 608 -12.86 3.41 25.59
CA LEU A 608 -11.48 3.82 25.36
C LEU A 608 -11.05 3.58 23.92
N LEU A 609 -10.48 4.59 23.28
CA LEU A 609 -9.75 4.44 22.03
C LEU A 609 -8.26 4.64 22.27
N ILE A 610 -7.42 3.74 21.79
CA ILE A 610 -5.96 3.91 21.81
C ILE A 610 -5.49 4.06 20.38
N TYR A 611 -5.04 5.26 20.01
CA TYR A 611 -4.40 5.51 18.74
C TYR A 611 -2.88 5.50 18.93
N TYR A 612 -2.17 4.73 18.13
CA TYR A 612 -0.71 4.67 18.14
C TYR A 612 -0.17 4.86 16.73
N ALA A 613 0.67 5.88 16.54
CA ALA A 613 1.49 6.07 15.35
C ALA A 613 2.97 6.13 15.74
N GLY A 614 3.79 5.33 15.08
CA GLY A 614 5.21 5.23 15.36
C GLY A 614 5.82 3.92 14.86
N HIS A 615 7.08 3.69 15.20
CA HIS A 615 7.77 2.45 14.90
C HIS A 615 7.15 1.24 15.60
N GLY A 616 7.18 0.11 14.91
CA GLY A 616 6.79 -1.17 15.45
C GLY A 616 7.61 -2.27 14.81
N GLU A 617 7.85 -3.34 15.54
CA GLU A 617 8.68 -4.46 15.12
C GLU A 617 7.96 -5.77 15.36
N ILE A 618 8.24 -6.79 14.56
CA ILE A 618 7.71 -8.14 14.72
C ILE A 618 8.88 -9.08 14.90
N ASP A 619 8.91 -9.77 16.03
CA ASP A 619 9.84 -10.87 16.23
C ASP A 619 9.43 -12.02 15.30
N LYS A 620 10.32 -12.40 14.39
CA LYS A 620 10.04 -13.44 13.39
C LYS A 620 9.92 -14.83 13.99
N ALA A 621 10.63 -15.12 15.09
CA ALA A 621 10.61 -16.43 15.72
C ALA A 621 9.31 -16.63 16.51
N THR A 622 8.87 -15.60 17.23
CA THR A 622 7.70 -15.68 18.10
C THR A 622 6.42 -15.11 17.49
N GLN A 623 6.53 -14.43 16.34
CA GLN A 623 5.47 -13.66 15.67
C GLN A 623 4.84 -12.55 16.54
N ASN A 624 5.49 -12.20 17.67
CA ASN A 624 5.02 -11.14 18.55
C ASN A 624 5.32 -9.77 17.95
N ALA A 625 4.31 -8.90 17.85
CA ALA A 625 4.55 -7.49 17.56
C ALA A 625 4.86 -6.69 18.81
N TYR A 626 5.61 -5.62 18.57
CA TYR A 626 6.03 -4.65 19.55
C TYR A 626 5.75 -3.25 19.03
N TRP A 627 5.17 -2.41 19.89
CA TRP A 627 5.27 -0.96 19.75
C TRP A 627 6.62 -0.53 20.30
N LEU A 628 7.27 0.38 19.58
CA LEU A 628 8.57 0.93 19.96
C LEU A 628 8.37 2.33 20.57
N PRO A 629 8.57 2.48 21.89
CA PRO A 629 8.65 3.79 22.53
C PRO A 629 9.92 4.55 22.12
N THR A 630 10.04 5.82 22.51
CA THR A 630 11.21 6.63 22.12
C THR A 630 12.52 6.23 22.81
N ASP A 631 12.44 5.53 23.93
CA ASP A 631 13.54 4.87 24.66
C ASP A 631 13.78 3.41 24.22
N ALA A 632 13.20 3.00 23.09
CA ALA A 632 13.49 1.69 22.50
C ALA A 632 14.94 1.62 22.02
N GLU A 633 15.59 0.49 22.30
CA GLU A 633 16.93 0.16 21.84
C GLU A 633 16.87 -0.87 20.71
N ALA A 634 17.74 -0.75 19.71
CA ALA A 634 17.81 -1.72 18.61
C ALA A 634 18.31 -3.08 19.11
N GLY A 635 17.59 -4.15 18.75
CA GLY A 635 17.96 -5.53 19.12
C GLY A 635 17.76 -5.90 20.60
N ASN A 636 17.22 -5.00 21.43
CA ASN A 636 16.94 -5.24 22.84
C ASN A 636 15.45 -4.98 23.16
N PRO A 637 14.62 -6.03 23.27
CA PRO A 637 13.19 -5.87 23.51
C PRO A 637 12.85 -5.47 24.95
N ALA A 638 13.84 -5.29 25.84
CA ALA A 638 13.62 -4.98 27.25
C ALA A 638 12.72 -3.77 27.46
N ASN A 639 12.88 -2.71 26.64
CA ASN A 639 12.09 -1.46 26.71
C ASN A 639 10.95 -1.40 25.69
N TRP A 640 10.77 -2.44 24.88
CA TRP A 640 9.69 -2.50 23.91
C TRP A 640 8.37 -2.86 24.61
N ILE A 641 7.25 -2.50 23.99
CA ILE A 641 5.92 -2.83 24.50
C ILE A 641 5.31 -3.89 23.58
N SER A 642 5.24 -5.13 24.06
CA SER A 642 4.63 -6.20 23.26
C SER A 642 3.11 -6.00 23.14
N SER A 643 2.57 -6.32 21.96
CA SER A 643 1.13 -6.40 21.69
C SER A 643 0.41 -7.34 22.68
N ARG A 644 1.08 -8.40 23.14
CA ARG A 644 0.58 -9.27 24.22
C ARG A 644 0.42 -8.52 25.53
N SER A 645 1.43 -7.76 25.95
CA SER A 645 1.37 -6.96 27.18
C SER A 645 0.26 -5.91 27.12
N ILE A 646 0.06 -5.27 25.96
CA ILE A 646 -1.07 -4.36 25.73
C ILE A 646 -2.38 -5.12 25.89
N THR A 647 -2.54 -6.25 25.20
CA THR A 647 -3.75 -7.08 25.23
C THR A 647 -4.10 -7.55 26.65
N GLU A 648 -3.11 -8.02 27.42
CA GLU A 648 -3.26 -8.41 28.83
C GLU A 648 -3.70 -7.23 29.69
N PHE A 649 -3.11 -6.05 29.46
CA PHE A 649 -3.50 -4.82 30.15
C PHE A 649 -4.94 -4.41 29.84
N LEU A 650 -5.36 -4.50 28.58
CA LEU A 650 -6.74 -4.21 28.17
C LEU A 650 -7.74 -5.25 28.71
N SER A 651 -7.29 -6.46 29.03
CA SER A 651 -8.12 -7.53 29.61
C SER A 651 -8.60 -7.22 31.03
N ILE A 652 -7.79 -6.50 31.82
CA ILE A 652 -8.14 -6.11 33.18
C ILE A 652 -8.85 -4.75 33.26
N MET A 653 -8.92 -4.03 32.14
CA MET A 653 -9.50 -2.69 32.11
C MET A 653 -11.04 -2.73 32.22
N PRO A 654 -11.65 -1.94 33.14
CA PRO A 654 -13.11 -1.95 33.33
C PRO A 654 -13.91 -1.44 32.13
N ALA A 655 -13.31 -0.59 31.28
CA ALA A 655 -13.98 0.05 30.15
C ALA A 655 -14.78 -0.94 29.30
N ARG A 656 -16.00 -0.56 28.93
CA ARG A 656 -16.94 -1.43 28.20
C ARG A 656 -16.46 -1.68 26.79
N HIS A 657 -16.20 -0.62 26.03
CA HIS A 657 -15.70 -0.74 24.66
C HIS A 657 -14.27 -0.21 24.59
N ILE A 658 -13.36 -1.01 24.05
CA ILE A 658 -11.98 -0.61 23.78
C ILE A 658 -11.65 -0.91 22.33
N MET A 659 -11.12 0.09 21.62
CA MET A 659 -10.59 -0.05 20.28
C MET A 659 -9.13 0.42 20.24
N VAL A 660 -8.27 -0.41 19.65
CA VAL A 660 -6.88 -0.04 19.33
C VAL A 660 -6.79 0.30 17.86
N VAL A 661 -6.25 1.47 17.52
CA VAL A 661 -5.96 1.90 16.16
C VAL A 661 -4.45 2.05 16.05
N ALA A 662 -3.81 1.08 15.41
CA ALA A 662 -2.37 1.05 15.25
C ALA A 662 -1.99 1.45 13.82
N ASP A 663 -1.50 2.68 13.68
CA ASP A 663 -0.78 3.13 12.48
C ASP A 663 0.69 2.67 12.54
N SER A 664 0.87 1.38 12.80
CA SER A 664 2.14 0.69 12.96
C SER A 664 1.93 -0.82 12.80
N CYS A 665 3.00 -1.61 12.96
CA CYS A 665 2.89 -3.07 12.93
C CYS A 665 2.25 -3.50 14.25
N TYR A 666 1.15 -4.25 14.16
CA TYR A 666 0.52 -4.87 15.32
C TYR A 666 0.10 -6.30 14.96
N SER A 667 1.02 -7.23 15.13
CA SER A 667 0.79 -8.69 15.17
C SER A 667 0.56 -9.15 16.62
N GLY A 668 -0.61 -8.82 17.15
CA GLY A 668 -1.17 -9.59 18.26
C GLY A 668 -2.10 -10.62 17.66
N ALA A 669 -1.62 -11.85 17.38
CA ALA A 669 -2.39 -13.01 16.89
C ALA A 669 -3.82 -12.65 16.44
N LEU A 670 -3.92 -12.00 15.28
CA LEU A 670 -5.18 -11.49 14.73
C LEU A 670 -5.95 -12.70 14.20
N ALA A 671 -6.54 -13.46 15.11
CA ALA A 671 -7.40 -14.58 14.77
C ALA A 671 -8.73 -14.05 14.25
N GLY A 672 -9.16 -14.57 13.11
CA GLY A 672 -10.45 -14.31 12.48
C GLY A 672 -11.67 -14.82 13.25
N SER A 673 -11.72 -14.67 14.58
CA SER A 673 -12.97 -14.86 15.30
C SER A 673 -13.98 -13.80 14.86
N ALA A 674 -15.22 -14.26 14.73
CA ALA A 674 -16.20 -13.46 14.03
C ALA A 674 -16.68 -12.25 14.86
N VAL A 675 -16.60 -11.06 14.25
CA VAL A 675 -17.33 -9.89 14.76
C VAL A 675 -18.76 -9.95 14.24
N ALA A 676 -19.72 -9.79 15.13
CA ALA A 676 -21.13 -9.75 14.78
C ALA A 676 -21.39 -8.53 13.89
N LYS A 677 -21.91 -8.75 12.68
CA LYS A 677 -22.33 -7.68 11.78
C LYS A 677 -23.82 -7.49 11.84
N LEU A 678 -24.23 -6.23 11.78
CA LEU A 678 -25.57 -5.86 11.35
C LEU A 678 -25.72 -6.14 9.83
N PRO A 679 -26.68 -6.97 9.42
CA PRO A 679 -27.01 -7.16 8.01
C PRO A 679 -27.48 -5.85 7.37
N GLU A 680 -27.04 -5.61 6.13
CA GLU A 680 -27.49 -4.46 5.35
C GLU A 680 -29.00 -4.56 5.09
N GLY A 681 -29.74 -3.49 5.38
CA GLY A 681 -31.20 -3.46 5.22
C GLY A 681 -31.98 -4.08 6.39
N MET A 682 -31.35 -4.34 7.54
CA MET A 682 -32.07 -4.75 8.75
C MET A 682 -33.10 -3.68 9.16
N ASP A 683 -34.31 -4.14 9.46
CA ASP A 683 -35.38 -3.32 10.01
C ASP A 683 -34.94 -2.48 11.22
N GLU A 684 -35.45 -1.26 11.33
CA GLU A 684 -35.02 -0.27 12.33
C GLU A 684 -35.27 -0.75 13.77
N ALA A 685 -36.36 -1.48 14.02
CA ALA A 685 -36.65 -2.03 15.36
C ALA A 685 -35.72 -3.20 15.71
N LYS A 686 -35.40 -4.07 14.74
CA LYS A 686 -34.38 -5.12 14.91
C LYS A 686 -33.01 -4.52 15.18
N ARG A 687 -32.66 -3.43 14.48
CA ARG A 687 -31.40 -2.71 14.62
C ARG A 687 -31.27 -2.00 15.97
N ALA A 688 -32.34 -1.37 16.47
CA ALA A 688 -32.38 -0.79 17.82
C ALA A 688 -32.23 -1.87 18.90
N LYS A 689 -32.89 -3.02 18.75
CA LYS A 689 -32.76 -4.17 19.65
C LYS A 689 -31.32 -4.72 19.66
N TRP A 690 -30.70 -4.82 18.49
CA TRP A 690 -29.30 -5.22 18.38
C TRP A 690 -28.36 -4.21 19.06
N LEU A 691 -28.58 -2.91 18.84
CA LEU A 691 -27.75 -1.86 19.39
C LEU A 691 -27.79 -1.90 20.92
N LYS A 692 -28.99 -2.04 21.51
CA LYS A 692 -29.18 -2.20 22.95
C LYS A 692 -28.53 -3.48 23.51
N ALA A 693 -28.50 -4.55 22.73
CA ALA A 693 -27.82 -5.79 23.12
C ALA A 693 -26.30 -5.62 23.11
N MET A 694 -25.75 -4.97 22.08
CA MET A 694 -24.30 -4.77 21.94
C MET A 694 -23.75 -3.68 22.85
N THR A 695 -24.50 -2.60 23.11
CA THR A 695 -24.06 -1.52 24.00
C THR A 695 -23.80 -1.97 25.43
N ASN A 696 -24.32 -3.12 25.87
CA ASN A 696 -24.12 -3.65 27.22
C ASN A 696 -23.02 -4.72 27.32
N ARG A 697 -22.36 -5.05 26.21
CA ARG A 697 -21.37 -6.12 26.12
C ARG A 697 -19.99 -5.54 25.86
N LYS A 698 -18.94 -6.24 26.29
CA LYS A 698 -17.57 -5.77 26.08
C LYS A 698 -17.17 -5.84 24.61
N ALA A 699 -16.59 -4.75 24.13
CA ALA A 699 -15.93 -4.67 22.84
C ALA A 699 -14.43 -4.53 23.08
N ARG A 700 -13.65 -5.32 22.37
CA ARG A 700 -12.17 -5.29 22.37
C ARG A 700 -11.72 -5.55 20.94
N THR A 701 -11.44 -4.49 20.21
CA THR A 701 -11.14 -4.59 18.77
C THR A 701 -9.87 -3.86 18.44
N VAL A 702 -9.25 -4.24 17.32
CA VAL A 702 -8.06 -3.60 16.80
C VAL A 702 -8.18 -3.39 15.30
N LEU A 703 -7.76 -2.21 14.86
CA LEU A 703 -7.60 -1.82 13.47
C LEU A 703 -6.13 -1.45 13.25
N THR A 704 -5.46 -2.11 12.33
CA THR A 704 -4.02 -1.91 12.05
C THR A 704 -3.80 -1.52 10.60
N SER A 705 -2.72 -0.78 10.34
CA SER A 705 -2.41 -0.28 9.01
C SER A 705 -1.87 -1.33 8.04
N GLY A 706 -1.46 -2.54 8.47
CA GLY A 706 -1.17 -3.61 7.50
C GLY A 706 -0.29 -4.80 7.92
N GLY A 707 -0.49 -5.39 9.10
CA GLY A 707 0.20 -6.64 9.47
C GLY A 707 1.74 -6.54 9.43
N VAL A 708 2.40 -7.45 8.69
CA VAL A 708 3.87 -7.60 8.60
C VAL A 708 4.50 -6.71 7.50
N GLN A 709 3.69 -6.01 6.70
CA GLN A 709 4.20 -5.22 5.57
C GLN A 709 4.59 -3.80 5.99
N PRO A 710 5.63 -3.21 5.37
CA PRO A 710 6.08 -1.86 5.71
C PRO A 710 4.98 -0.84 5.43
N VAL A 711 4.78 0.08 6.39
CA VAL A 711 3.80 1.17 6.26
C VAL A 711 4.45 2.31 5.48
N MET A 712 3.76 2.83 4.48
CA MET A 712 4.26 3.95 3.68
C MET A 712 4.12 5.27 4.42
N ASP A 713 5.20 6.04 4.40
CA ASP A 713 5.21 7.42 4.91
C ASP A 713 4.83 8.44 3.80
N GLU A 714 4.84 8.02 2.53
CA GLU A 714 4.60 8.87 1.37
C GLU A 714 3.23 8.62 0.70
N GLY A 715 2.67 9.64 0.05
CA GLY A 715 1.36 9.58 -0.63
C GLY A 715 0.17 10.11 0.20
N GLY A 716 0.33 10.29 1.51
CA GLY A 716 -0.69 10.89 2.37
C GLY A 716 -0.65 12.43 2.47
N GLY A 717 0.47 13.07 2.11
CA GLY A 717 0.70 14.51 2.34
C GLY A 717 1.33 14.72 3.72
N ASP A 718 0.73 15.56 4.56
CA ASP A 718 1.19 15.76 5.95
C ASP A 718 0.84 14.58 6.89
N HIS A 719 0.18 13.56 6.37
CA HIS A 719 -0.30 12.39 7.11
C HIS A 719 0.21 11.09 6.52
N SER A 720 0.25 10.01 7.30
CA SER A 720 0.39 8.66 6.74
C SER A 720 -0.82 8.32 5.86
N VAL A 721 -0.67 7.36 4.93
CA VAL A 721 -1.77 6.91 4.06
C VAL A 721 -2.95 6.37 4.88
N PHE A 722 -2.64 5.63 5.95
CA PHE A 722 -3.62 5.06 6.84
C PHE A 722 -4.32 6.14 7.70
N ALA A 723 -3.56 7.02 8.34
CA ALA A 723 -4.11 8.10 9.16
C ALA A 723 -5.01 9.02 8.34
N LYS A 724 -4.62 9.35 7.10
CA LYS A 724 -5.44 10.13 6.17
C LYS A 724 -6.78 9.48 5.89
N ALA A 725 -6.79 8.18 5.59
CA ALA A 725 -8.01 7.43 5.34
C ALA A 725 -8.90 7.36 6.59
N PHE A 726 -8.30 7.07 7.75
CA PHE A 726 -9.00 7.04 9.04
C PHE A 726 -9.65 8.39 9.38
N LEU A 727 -8.90 9.49 9.25
CA LEU A 727 -9.42 10.84 9.44
C LEU A 727 -10.53 11.19 8.44
N ALA A 728 -10.42 10.78 7.18
CA ALA A 728 -11.46 11.03 6.18
C ALA A 728 -12.79 10.35 6.52
N VAL A 729 -12.74 9.11 7.00
CA VAL A 729 -13.92 8.37 7.47
C VAL A 729 -14.56 9.07 8.67
N LEU A 730 -13.77 9.46 9.66
CA LEU A 730 -14.28 10.16 10.85
C LEU A 730 -14.84 11.55 10.52
N ARG A 731 -14.22 12.30 9.60
CA ARG A 731 -14.70 13.65 9.19
C ARG A 731 -16.05 13.59 8.46
N SER A 732 -16.22 12.61 7.59
CA SER A 732 -17.43 12.45 6.78
C SER A 732 -18.60 11.82 7.54
N ASN A 733 -18.35 11.24 8.72
CA ASN A 733 -19.36 10.53 9.48
C ASN A 733 -20.40 11.45 10.13
N GLN A 734 -21.68 11.18 9.87
CA GLN A 734 -22.83 11.92 10.40
C GLN A 734 -23.75 11.07 11.29
N ARG A 735 -23.43 9.78 11.50
CA ARG A 735 -24.27 8.83 12.24
C ARG A 735 -23.45 8.06 13.27
N VAL A 736 -24.11 7.28 14.12
CA VAL A 736 -23.41 6.25 14.90
C VAL A 736 -22.77 5.26 13.93
N LEU A 737 -21.44 5.13 14.00
CA LEU A 737 -20.62 4.31 13.12
C LEU A 737 -19.95 3.19 13.90
N GLU A 738 -20.01 1.98 13.39
CA GLU A 738 -19.35 0.79 13.97
C GLU A 738 -17.90 0.71 13.51
N ASP A 739 -17.03 0.18 14.35
CA ASP A 739 -15.60 0.00 14.05
C ASP A 739 -15.33 -0.86 12.80
N TYR A 740 -16.18 -1.85 12.50
CA TYR A 740 -16.08 -2.63 11.27
C TYR A 740 -16.41 -1.80 10.01
N ASP A 741 -17.38 -0.89 10.09
CA ASP A 741 -17.67 0.05 9.01
C ASP A 741 -16.52 1.05 8.83
N VAL A 742 -15.88 1.48 9.93
CA VAL A 742 -14.64 2.27 9.86
C VAL A 742 -13.57 1.49 9.12
N PHE A 743 -13.32 0.24 9.51
CA PHE A 743 -12.36 -0.64 8.85
C PHE A 743 -12.61 -0.77 7.35
N ARG A 744 -13.83 -1.13 6.92
CA ARG A 744 -14.16 -1.28 5.48
C ARG A 744 -13.84 -0.03 4.68
N ASN A 745 -14.25 1.12 5.19
CA ASN A 745 -14.05 2.39 4.50
C ASN A 745 -12.57 2.79 4.47
N VAL A 746 -11.83 2.55 5.56
CA VAL A 746 -10.38 2.77 5.62
C VAL A 746 -9.66 1.82 4.67
N ALA A 747 -9.93 0.52 4.72
CA ALA A 747 -9.32 -0.49 3.87
C ALA A 747 -9.50 -0.18 2.38
N ASN A 748 -10.72 0.14 1.95
CA ASN A 748 -10.98 0.52 0.56
C ASN A 748 -10.19 1.76 0.12
N GLN A 749 -10.04 2.77 0.99
CA GLN A 749 -9.26 3.97 0.67
C GLN A 749 -7.76 3.72 0.68
N VAL A 750 -7.26 2.92 1.64
CA VAL A 750 -5.84 2.57 1.75
C VAL A 750 -5.42 1.68 0.59
N SER A 751 -6.16 0.61 0.28
CA SER A 751 -5.84 -0.28 -0.85
C SER A 751 -5.87 0.47 -2.18
N GLY A 752 -6.82 1.39 -2.38
CA GLY A 752 -6.87 2.23 -3.59
C GLY A 752 -5.74 3.27 -3.67
N SER A 753 -5.24 3.77 -2.54
CA SER A 753 -4.15 4.77 -2.51
C SER A 753 -2.77 4.10 -2.58
N ALA A 754 -2.60 2.99 -1.88
CA ALA A 754 -1.38 2.19 -1.86
C ALA A 754 -1.14 1.53 -3.22
N GLY A 755 -2.17 0.94 -3.85
CA GLY A 755 -2.06 0.36 -5.19
C GLY A 755 -1.63 1.36 -6.27
N ARG A 756 -1.96 2.64 -6.13
CA ARG A 756 -1.50 3.72 -7.03
C ARG A 756 -0.04 4.09 -6.85
N ALA A 757 0.51 3.92 -5.64
CA ALA A 757 1.92 4.10 -5.33
C ALA A 757 2.73 2.80 -5.53
N GLY A 758 2.11 1.77 -6.10
CA GLY A 758 2.68 0.43 -6.23
C GLY A 758 2.52 -0.43 -4.97
N PHE A 759 2.57 0.12 -3.76
CA PHE A 759 2.55 -0.64 -2.49
C PHE A 759 1.27 -1.43 -2.23
N ALA A 760 1.42 -2.69 -1.81
CA ALA A 760 0.33 -3.42 -1.18
C ALA A 760 0.33 -3.03 0.30
N GLN A 761 -0.70 -2.30 0.72
CA GLN A 761 -1.01 -2.10 2.13
C GLN A 761 -2.46 -2.55 2.34
N SER A 762 -2.63 -3.59 3.14
CA SER A 762 -3.92 -4.16 3.46
C SER A 762 -4.19 -4.01 4.96
N PRO A 763 -4.93 -2.97 5.39
CA PRO A 763 -5.32 -2.83 6.78
C PRO A 763 -5.95 -4.12 7.32
N GLN A 764 -5.79 -4.39 8.60
CA GLN A 764 -6.35 -5.56 9.25
C GLN A 764 -7.27 -5.15 10.39
N TYR A 765 -8.39 -5.84 10.53
CA TYR A 765 -9.33 -5.64 11.63
C TYR A 765 -9.65 -6.98 12.27
N ALA A 766 -9.56 -7.03 13.60
CA ALA A 766 -9.89 -8.23 14.36
C ALA A 766 -10.32 -7.87 15.79
N PRO A 767 -11.05 -8.76 16.48
CA PRO A 767 -11.15 -8.69 17.92
C PRO A 767 -9.78 -8.98 18.57
N LEU A 768 -9.49 -8.32 19.69
CA LEU A 768 -8.31 -8.59 20.50
C LEU A 768 -8.50 -9.91 21.25
N GLN A 769 -7.76 -10.95 20.87
CA GLN A 769 -7.82 -12.26 21.54
C GLN A 769 -7.45 -12.13 23.02
N HIS A 770 -8.16 -12.84 23.90
CA HIS A 770 -7.88 -12.88 25.35
C HIS A 770 -7.96 -11.53 26.08
N ALA A 771 -8.54 -10.51 25.45
CA ALA A 771 -8.78 -9.19 26.06
C ALA A 771 -10.17 -9.05 26.70
N GLY A 772 -11.00 -10.10 26.68
CA GLY A 772 -12.39 -10.02 27.16
C GLY A 772 -13.38 -9.45 26.14
N HIS A 773 -13.18 -9.74 24.85
CA HIS A 773 -14.13 -9.42 23.78
C HIS A 773 -15.41 -10.27 23.92
N GLU A 774 -16.59 -9.66 23.90
CA GLU A 774 -17.89 -10.35 24.05
C GLU A 774 -18.77 -10.27 22.80
N GLY A 775 -18.21 -9.90 21.64
CA GLY A 775 -18.90 -9.89 20.34
C GLY A 775 -19.51 -8.54 19.98
N SER A 776 -19.35 -7.51 20.83
CA SER A 776 -19.77 -6.14 20.54
C SER A 776 -18.74 -5.41 19.67
N PRO A 777 -19.17 -4.57 18.72
CA PRO A 777 -18.30 -3.59 18.10
C PRO A 777 -18.06 -2.39 19.02
N PHE A 778 -17.04 -1.62 18.69
CA PHE A 778 -16.84 -0.27 19.19
C PHE A 778 -17.65 0.73 18.34
N PHE A 779 -18.19 1.78 18.99
CA PHE A 779 -19.04 2.77 18.34
C PHE A 779 -18.41 4.17 18.33
N PHE A 780 -18.48 4.84 17.19
CA PHE A 780 -18.16 6.25 17.02
C PHE A 780 -19.45 7.07 16.97
N VAL A 781 -19.70 7.88 17.99
CA VAL A 781 -20.94 8.65 18.16
C VAL A 781 -20.66 10.14 17.97
N PRO A 782 -21.01 10.76 16.82
CA PRO A 782 -20.76 12.18 16.60
C PRO A 782 -21.58 13.05 17.57
N GLN A 783 -20.98 14.15 18.04
CA GLN A 783 -21.70 15.25 18.67
C GLN A 783 -22.41 16.01 17.55
N GLY A 784 -23.69 15.68 17.35
CA GLY A 784 -24.54 16.31 16.32
C GLY A 784 -24.70 17.81 16.49
#